data_AF-A0A934V9W8-F1
#
_entry.id   AF-A0A934V9W8-F1
#
_cell.length_a   1.000
_cell.length_b   1.000
_cell.length_c   1.000
_cell.angle_alpha   90.00
_cell.angle_beta   90.00
_cell.angle_gamma   90.00
#
_symmetry.space_group_name_H-M   'P 1'
#
loop_
_entity.id
_entity.type
_entity.pdbx_description
1 polymer ?
#
loop_
_entity_poly.entity_id
_entity_poly.type
_entity_poly.pdbx_seq_one_letter_code
_entity_poly.pdbx_strand_id
1 'polypeptide(L)'
;MKFTKRKRPSGFALVATLMMMLLLVVIAVGLLGLSTIELRKTGNGNAMERARANARMGLMIALGELQKNLGPDQRVSADARMASNGVNDPEHPHWVSVWKSTQKNGKPWITRDAEKGGLSDQRQANGWNARDERLTTLVSGNEGNGDDDGNGGTNKIVHDDDGSGPSADLVALVDVGSLGQGAPDRGNQKADAVYAPLVEVSNEPKSAPSKNNNPSKHRGGYAWWVGDLGTQANVATRDGTPDTTVGQYKALMLAQDSSWKAYKDKGVKMGNKELANEERSKLASDRQLALVQPGMDDRRFHEFNVWSAGLPVNVREGGWKKDLTAFFQSEGSIGDERGEGFTLKGVNDLDNIISSDVASSPSGSGKRLDPLSPKFGLLRTWAKRADDAPFGSYSPKLDDPEFLNLPTGGNSKKSIDYNKRVKSYFMPVLVEGSMYYNLSYYEPTTPKPNAPYGLRLHLYPRVALWNPYNFTMRVPASTIFMHINGAKQVEVTMEGGIKRNYRMFWGLNNGGEKGGATRGSMFFKMDAATLEPGQTLVWSPSKNADYQETDSFGGNTLTTSVAPSPSRAFYMDAHEKANLFTPLQYPKEDLTTAVIVVNRAQSRPIEWREVVPARPAAGANVQEDGYTQADDYLMSWKMSSTDTLLTFQDAKMGRFVSCAYQYGDEDEMPVEWTSLDTVPFAKTSVSNTTISQIPDRRTRDGFRLRWSQETESNLIGSGKLAGTGHLEDSAIGNWNMRASWAFRNPFDNVSNLAPNFFGIYTRDLFDGDVDWNSISPRSSGGKALGDPFDQPVRGVPQRILFDVPRKGTEIASLGALQHVGFSEFIWHPTYALGNSLADPRVPMEHTEPDRSESINKDKGGWNQRSIGYSTDGRSDNNGDETRTNEDNWAYTARNYIHKVPEKQSVIYDLSYELNHNLWDGYFLSSGTNEEKEAFLDAPDKSPLPNGRMRPNKMGGEIPPDHLTVPGLAYHHAASHLLIDGAFNVNSTSVSAWEALLLSGVDKKYGDKVAFPRFLNAPGGDWDGSQAGNVAAWSGQRVFDRGEITKLAEQIVKQVRERGPFISLADFANRRLSKEEDGKKGALQAAIDLSGVNDSFSKEWPLDNTSKLPDFKSIDNIEDSTRMEQTLKPDTTAWGALGFLTQADLLQFIGPALSARSDTFRIRAYGESRDGAGNIAAKCYCEAVVQRSPNYVDISDNTLTPESSLNETNKKFGRRFEIVSFRWLKEEEI
;
A
#
# COMPACT_ATOMS: atom_id res chain seq x y z
N MET A 1 74.29 -118.56 -5.19
CA MET A 1 73.56 -117.78 -4.17
C MET A 1 72.48 -116.94 -4.86
N LYS A 2 71.20 -117.11 -4.50
CA LYS A 2 70.05 -116.32 -4.99
C LYS A 2 70.04 -114.96 -4.30
N PHE A 3 69.79 -113.85 -5.00
CA PHE A 3 68.95 -112.72 -4.51
C PHE A 3 68.36 -111.89 -5.67
N THR A 4 67.03 -112.01 -5.80
CA THR A 4 65.97 -111.14 -6.36
C THR A 4 66.26 -109.93 -7.27
N LYS A 5 65.62 -109.92 -8.46
CA LYS A 5 65.34 -108.76 -9.34
C LYS A 5 64.28 -107.82 -8.71
N ARG A 6 64.52 -106.49 -8.73
CA ARG A 6 63.50 -105.45 -8.50
C ARG A 6 63.46 -104.52 -9.72
N LYS A 7 62.30 -104.39 -10.38
CA LYS A 7 62.02 -103.44 -11.49
C LYS A 7 62.03 -101.99 -10.95
N ARG A 8 62.68 -101.06 -11.65
CA ARG A 8 62.54 -99.60 -11.46
C ARG A 8 61.50 -99.06 -12.47
N PRO A 9 60.59 -98.15 -12.09
CA PRO A 9 59.60 -97.59 -13.01
C PRO A 9 60.16 -96.39 -13.78
N SER A 10 60.15 -96.47 -15.11
CA SER A 10 60.35 -95.34 -16.03
C SER A 10 59.00 -94.62 -16.23
N GLY A 11 58.84 -93.43 -15.64
CA GLY A 11 57.62 -92.62 -15.79
C GLY A 11 57.58 -91.35 -14.93
N PHE A 12 58.34 -91.28 -13.83
CA PHE A 12 58.26 -90.17 -12.87
C PHE A 12 58.85 -88.83 -13.38
N ALA A 13 59.92 -88.87 -14.18
CA ALA A 13 60.57 -87.66 -14.71
C ALA A 13 59.70 -86.91 -15.74
N LEU A 14 58.94 -87.64 -16.57
CA LEU A 14 58.02 -87.04 -17.56
C LEU A 14 56.78 -86.43 -16.88
N VAL A 15 56.28 -87.07 -15.83
CA VAL A 15 55.16 -86.53 -15.03
C VAL A 15 55.58 -85.27 -14.27
N ALA A 16 56.80 -85.25 -13.71
CA ALA A 16 57.33 -84.07 -13.02
C ALA A 16 57.56 -82.86 -13.95
N THR A 17 58.06 -83.08 -15.18
CA THR A 17 58.25 -82.00 -16.16
C THR A 17 56.93 -81.50 -16.76
N LEU A 18 55.96 -82.40 -17.03
CA LEU A 18 54.60 -82.00 -17.42
C LEU A 18 53.90 -81.22 -16.31
N MET A 19 54.00 -81.65 -15.04
CA MET A 19 53.44 -80.92 -13.91
C MET A 19 54.11 -79.55 -13.72
N MET A 20 55.43 -79.43 -13.89
CA MET A 20 56.11 -78.12 -13.84
C MET A 20 55.71 -77.20 -15.00
N MET A 21 55.60 -77.70 -16.23
CA MET A 21 55.14 -76.88 -17.36
C MET A 21 53.68 -76.44 -17.19
N LEU A 22 52.82 -77.33 -16.70
CA LEU A 22 51.41 -77.02 -16.46
C LEU A 22 51.27 -76.00 -15.32
N LEU A 23 52.09 -76.11 -14.27
CA LEU A 23 52.17 -75.11 -13.19
C LEU A 23 52.67 -73.75 -13.72
N LEU A 24 53.71 -73.72 -14.55
CA LEU A 24 54.25 -72.48 -15.13
C LEU A 24 53.23 -71.79 -16.06
N VAL A 25 52.48 -72.57 -16.85
CA VAL A 25 51.41 -72.03 -17.70
C VAL A 25 50.26 -71.48 -16.85
N VAL A 26 49.87 -72.16 -15.78
CA VAL A 26 48.84 -71.66 -14.84
C VAL A 26 49.28 -70.37 -14.15
N ILE A 27 50.55 -70.27 -13.73
CA ILE A 27 51.11 -69.05 -13.13
C ILE A 27 51.16 -67.92 -14.17
N ALA A 28 51.60 -68.20 -15.40
CA ALA A 28 51.66 -67.21 -16.47
C ALA A 28 50.26 -66.68 -16.86
N VAL A 29 49.26 -67.56 -16.94
CA VAL A 29 47.85 -67.18 -17.18
C VAL A 29 47.29 -66.41 -15.99
N GLY A 30 47.64 -66.78 -14.75
CA GLY A 30 47.25 -66.04 -13.54
C GLY A 30 47.83 -64.62 -13.50
N LEU A 31 49.12 -64.46 -13.85
CA LEU A 31 49.80 -63.16 -13.93
C LEU A 31 49.29 -62.30 -15.09
N LEU A 32 48.98 -62.90 -16.24
CA LEU A 32 48.31 -62.21 -17.34
C LEU A 32 46.90 -61.76 -16.93
N GLY A 33 46.14 -62.62 -16.25
CA GLY A 33 44.82 -62.29 -15.70
C GLY A 33 44.88 -61.09 -14.75
N LEU A 34 45.81 -61.12 -13.79
CA LEU A 34 46.05 -60.02 -12.86
C LEU A 34 46.47 -58.74 -13.56
N SER A 35 47.45 -58.79 -14.47
CA SER A 35 47.91 -57.63 -15.24
C SER A 35 46.79 -57.03 -16.10
N THR A 36 45.94 -57.86 -16.69
CA THR A 36 44.79 -57.38 -17.47
C THR A 36 43.74 -56.72 -16.57
N ILE A 37 43.49 -57.27 -15.38
CA ILE A 37 42.60 -56.68 -14.37
C ILE A 37 43.17 -55.34 -13.87
N GLU A 38 44.47 -55.28 -13.63
CA GLU A 38 45.15 -54.10 -13.11
C GLU A 38 45.22 -52.98 -14.16
N LEU A 39 45.51 -53.32 -15.43
CA LEU A 39 45.43 -52.39 -16.57
C LEU A 39 43.99 -51.87 -16.80
N ARG A 40 42.97 -52.73 -16.67
CA ARG A 40 41.56 -52.28 -16.71
C ARG A 40 41.21 -51.39 -15.53
N LYS A 41 41.70 -51.69 -14.33
CA LYS A 41 41.50 -50.88 -13.12
C LYS A 41 42.16 -49.51 -13.25
N THR A 42 43.39 -49.43 -13.76
CA THR A 42 44.09 -48.17 -14.03
C THR A 42 43.44 -47.39 -15.17
N GLY A 43 42.99 -48.07 -16.24
CA GLY A 43 42.24 -47.46 -17.34
C GLY A 43 40.92 -46.83 -16.90
N ASN A 44 40.12 -47.58 -16.12
CA ASN A 44 38.88 -47.09 -15.54
C ASN A 44 39.12 -45.96 -14.51
N GLY A 45 40.19 -46.06 -13.72
CA GLY A 45 40.60 -45.00 -12.81
C GLY A 45 40.92 -43.70 -13.56
N ASN A 46 41.69 -43.78 -14.65
CA ASN A 46 42.02 -42.62 -15.49
C ASN A 46 40.80 -42.03 -16.20
N ALA A 47 39.87 -42.87 -16.67
CA ALA A 47 38.61 -42.42 -17.27
C ALA A 47 37.73 -41.68 -16.25
N MET A 48 37.61 -42.23 -15.03
CA MET A 48 36.85 -41.60 -13.95
C MET A 48 37.45 -40.26 -13.50
N GLU A 49 38.78 -40.17 -13.39
CA GLU A 49 39.45 -38.90 -13.06
C GLU A 49 39.25 -37.84 -14.16
N ARG A 50 39.23 -38.25 -15.44
CA ARG A 50 38.86 -37.34 -16.54
C ARG A 50 37.41 -36.90 -16.46
N ALA A 51 36.47 -37.80 -16.20
CA ALA A 51 35.06 -37.46 -16.02
C ALA A 51 34.87 -36.48 -14.83
N ARG A 52 35.57 -36.70 -13.71
CA ARG A 52 35.60 -35.78 -12.57
C ARG A 52 36.20 -34.41 -12.93
N ALA A 53 37.27 -34.38 -13.71
CA ALA A 53 37.87 -33.13 -14.19
C ALA A 53 36.90 -32.36 -15.09
N ASN A 54 36.21 -33.05 -16.01
CA ASN A 54 35.21 -32.43 -16.88
C ASN A 54 34.00 -31.92 -16.08
N ALA A 55 33.51 -32.68 -15.09
CA ALA A 55 32.42 -32.23 -14.22
C ALA A 55 32.82 -30.98 -13.40
N ARG A 56 34.04 -30.95 -12.87
CA ARG A 56 34.59 -29.77 -12.17
C ARG A 56 34.77 -28.58 -13.11
N MET A 57 35.21 -28.81 -14.34
CA MET A 57 35.30 -27.75 -15.34
C MET A 57 33.92 -27.16 -15.62
N GLY A 58 32.90 -28.00 -15.87
CA GLY A 58 31.52 -27.55 -16.06
C GLY A 58 30.99 -26.76 -14.85
N LEU A 59 31.27 -27.22 -13.63
CA LEU A 59 30.93 -26.50 -12.39
C LEU A 59 31.59 -25.11 -12.32
N MET A 60 32.88 -25.01 -12.66
CA MET A 60 33.61 -23.74 -12.61
C MET A 60 33.16 -22.78 -13.71
N ILE A 61 32.78 -23.29 -14.88
CA ILE A 61 32.18 -22.50 -15.95
C ILE A 61 30.81 -21.98 -15.50
N ALA A 62 29.96 -22.83 -14.93
CA ALA A 62 28.67 -22.44 -14.38
C ALA A 62 28.80 -21.35 -13.31
N LEU A 63 29.77 -21.48 -12.41
CA LEU A 63 30.08 -20.46 -11.40
C LEU A 63 30.56 -19.14 -12.06
N GLY A 64 31.38 -19.21 -13.11
CA GLY A 64 31.81 -18.04 -13.87
C GLY A 64 30.67 -17.32 -14.58
N GLU A 65 29.77 -18.06 -15.22
CA GLU A 65 28.56 -17.50 -15.85
C GLU A 65 27.59 -16.93 -14.81
N LEU A 66 27.43 -17.60 -13.67
CA LEU A 66 26.66 -17.07 -12.53
C LEU A 66 27.26 -15.75 -12.03
N GLN A 67 28.58 -15.71 -11.84
CA GLN A 67 29.31 -14.51 -11.40
C GLN A 67 29.16 -13.34 -12.37
N LYS A 68 29.31 -13.59 -13.69
CA LYS A 68 29.16 -12.58 -14.74
C LYS A 68 27.74 -11.99 -14.77
N ASN A 69 26.72 -12.84 -14.66
CA ASN A 69 25.34 -12.45 -14.94
C ASN A 69 24.55 -12.03 -13.69
N LEU A 70 24.83 -12.61 -12.52
CA LEU A 70 24.16 -12.32 -11.25
C LEU A 70 25.09 -11.74 -10.18
N GLY A 71 26.38 -11.57 -10.46
CA GLY A 71 27.28 -10.89 -9.53
C GLY A 71 26.97 -9.39 -9.33
N PRO A 72 26.62 -8.61 -10.36
CA PRO A 72 26.19 -7.20 -10.21
C PRO A 72 24.88 -7.05 -9.41
N ASP A 73 24.72 -5.95 -8.66
CA ASP A 73 23.55 -5.71 -7.79
C ASP A 73 22.24 -5.54 -8.60
N GLN A 74 22.31 -4.84 -9.73
CA GLN A 74 21.19 -4.56 -10.64
C GLN A 74 20.79 -5.75 -11.54
N ARG A 75 20.49 -6.89 -10.94
CA ARG A 75 20.11 -8.15 -11.62
C ARG A 75 18.96 -8.84 -10.94
N VAL A 76 18.15 -9.53 -11.73
CA VAL A 76 16.98 -10.30 -11.31
C VAL A 76 17.10 -11.71 -11.86
N SER A 77 16.78 -12.71 -11.03
CA SER A 77 16.71 -14.12 -11.42
C SER A 77 15.27 -14.60 -11.35
N ALA A 78 14.87 -15.43 -12.31
CA ALA A 78 13.60 -16.13 -12.28
C ALA A 78 13.62 -17.40 -13.13
N ASP A 79 12.60 -18.23 -12.94
CA ASP A 79 12.32 -19.43 -13.72
C ASP A 79 11.99 -19.10 -15.18
N ALA A 80 12.26 -20.03 -16.11
CA ALA A 80 12.04 -19.80 -17.54
C ALA A 80 10.56 -19.60 -17.88
N ARG A 81 9.63 -20.06 -17.02
CA ARG A 81 8.19 -19.72 -17.13
C ARG A 81 7.92 -18.21 -17.14
N MET A 82 8.82 -17.36 -16.65
CA MET A 82 8.69 -15.89 -16.77
C MET A 82 8.93 -15.36 -18.18
N ALA A 83 9.53 -16.17 -19.05
CA ALA A 83 9.89 -15.80 -20.42
C ALA A 83 9.04 -16.48 -21.49
N SER A 84 8.04 -17.26 -21.08
CA SER A 84 7.09 -17.89 -22.00
C SER A 84 5.99 -16.92 -22.39
N ASN A 85 5.74 -16.75 -23.70
CA ASN A 85 4.67 -15.90 -24.26
C ASN A 85 3.26 -16.55 -24.10
N GLY A 86 2.87 -17.01 -22.90
CA GLY A 86 1.54 -17.59 -22.66
C GLY A 86 1.40 -18.47 -21.41
N VAL A 87 0.25 -19.15 -21.31
CA VAL A 87 -0.14 -20.01 -20.16
C VAL A 87 0.57 -21.37 -20.15
N ASN A 88 1.10 -21.80 -21.31
CA ASN A 88 1.75 -23.11 -21.42
C ASN A 88 3.17 -23.05 -20.87
N ASP A 89 3.50 -23.99 -19.99
CA ASP A 89 4.87 -24.14 -19.51
C ASP A 89 5.82 -24.47 -20.67
N PRO A 90 7.01 -23.82 -20.74
CA PRO A 90 8.01 -24.07 -21.76
C PRO A 90 8.54 -25.53 -21.67
N GLU A 91 9.40 -25.93 -22.61
CA GLU A 91 9.98 -27.28 -22.63
C GLU A 91 10.88 -27.50 -21.40
N HIS A 92 11.64 -26.47 -21.03
CA HIS A 92 12.55 -26.50 -19.90
C HIS A 92 12.20 -25.40 -18.87
N PRO A 93 11.14 -25.59 -18.07
CA PRO A 93 10.64 -24.52 -17.21
C PRO A 93 11.59 -24.15 -16.09
N HIS A 94 12.27 -25.13 -15.48
CA HIS A 94 13.17 -24.91 -14.33
C HIS A 94 14.55 -24.35 -14.71
N TRP A 95 14.74 -23.88 -15.94
CA TRP A 95 15.95 -23.15 -16.32
C TRP A 95 15.90 -21.72 -15.76
N VAL A 96 17.01 -21.27 -15.15
CA VAL A 96 17.06 -19.94 -14.55
C VAL A 96 17.49 -18.91 -15.59
N SER A 97 16.63 -17.92 -15.81
CA SER A 97 16.89 -16.78 -16.67
C SER A 97 17.28 -15.55 -15.85
N VAL A 98 18.04 -14.64 -16.46
CA VAL A 98 18.55 -13.43 -15.81
C VAL A 98 18.16 -12.17 -16.59
N TRP A 99 17.72 -11.13 -15.87
CA TRP A 99 17.36 -9.83 -16.42
C TRP A 99 18.13 -8.68 -15.75
N LYS A 100 18.25 -7.54 -16.44
CA LYS A 100 18.68 -6.28 -15.84
C LYS A 100 17.49 -5.57 -15.22
N SER A 101 17.72 -4.93 -14.07
CA SER A 101 16.75 -3.98 -13.48
C SER A 101 16.77 -2.60 -14.14
N THR A 102 17.63 -2.40 -15.14
CA THR A 102 17.76 -1.19 -15.95
C THR A 102 17.57 -1.51 -17.43
N GLN A 103 17.34 -0.47 -18.23
CA GLN A 103 17.39 -0.55 -19.69
C GLN A 103 18.80 -0.92 -20.18
N LYS A 104 18.91 -1.33 -21.45
CA LYS A 104 20.19 -1.67 -22.10
C LYS A 104 21.22 -0.54 -22.04
N ASN A 105 20.76 0.73 -22.05
CA ASN A 105 21.58 1.94 -21.93
C ASN A 105 21.93 2.33 -20.47
N GLY A 106 21.56 1.52 -19.47
CA GLY A 106 21.80 1.76 -18.04
C GLY A 106 20.80 2.71 -17.36
N LYS A 107 19.83 3.27 -18.08
CA LYS A 107 18.77 4.10 -17.49
C LYS A 107 17.73 3.25 -16.76
N PRO A 108 17.05 3.79 -15.73
CA PRO A 108 15.97 3.08 -15.05
C PRO A 108 14.77 2.83 -15.98
N TRP A 109 14.00 1.77 -15.69
CA TRP A 109 12.74 1.49 -16.40
C TRP A 109 11.63 2.49 -16.08
N ILE A 110 11.63 3.02 -14.85
CA ILE A 110 10.71 4.07 -14.44
C ILE A 110 11.45 5.39 -14.49
N THR A 111 10.90 6.36 -15.22
CA THR A 111 11.51 7.68 -15.40
C THR A 111 10.54 8.78 -15.03
N ARG A 112 11.02 9.86 -14.40
CA ARG A 112 10.20 11.03 -14.08
C ARG A 112 10.29 12.10 -15.16
N ASP A 113 9.14 12.57 -15.63
CA ASP A 113 8.96 13.84 -16.34
C ASP A 113 7.93 14.68 -15.59
N ALA A 114 8.41 15.67 -14.84
CA ALA A 114 7.55 16.53 -14.01
C ALA A 114 6.65 17.49 -14.81
N GLU A 115 6.83 17.61 -16.13
CA GLU A 115 5.88 18.33 -16.99
C GLU A 115 4.92 17.39 -17.72
N LYS A 116 5.23 16.09 -17.84
CA LYS A 116 4.42 15.10 -18.57
C LYS A 116 4.02 13.91 -17.68
N GLY A 117 3.31 14.21 -16.59
CA GLY A 117 2.64 13.18 -15.79
C GLY A 117 3.49 12.50 -14.71
N GLY A 118 4.63 13.05 -14.32
CA GLY A 118 5.43 12.50 -13.23
C GLY A 118 6.15 11.22 -13.63
N LEU A 119 6.02 10.13 -12.87
CA LEU A 119 6.65 8.86 -13.21
C LEU A 119 5.91 8.17 -14.37
N SER A 120 6.67 7.47 -15.21
CA SER A 120 6.16 6.68 -16.35
C SER A 120 6.98 5.42 -16.54
N ASP A 121 6.37 4.35 -17.03
CA ASP A 121 7.02 3.06 -17.29
C ASP A 121 7.46 2.95 -18.76
N GLN A 122 8.77 2.89 -18.96
CA GLN A 122 9.39 2.85 -20.29
C GLN A 122 9.23 1.50 -20.99
N ARG A 123 8.76 0.45 -20.31
CA ARG A 123 8.47 -0.86 -20.93
C ARG A 123 7.37 -0.76 -21.99
N GLN A 124 6.37 0.09 -21.75
CA GLN A 124 5.24 0.29 -22.66
C GLN A 124 5.67 0.95 -23.98
N ALA A 125 6.48 2.01 -23.90
CA ALA A 125 6.95 2.73 -25.08
C ALA A 125 7.92 1.90 -25.96
N ASN A 126 8.64 0.95 -25.36
CA ASN A 126 9.68 0.18 -26.02
C ASN A 126 9.22 -1.21 -26.50
N GLY A 127 7.95 -1.57 -26.30
CA GLY A 127 7.44 -2.90 -26.69
C GLY A 127 8.10 -4.03 -25.90
N TRP A 128 8.24 -3.87 -24.58
CA TRP A 128 8.91 -4.83 -23.70
C TRP A 128 8.36 -6.24 -23.84
N ASN A 129 9.26 -7.19 -24.13
CA ASN A 129 8.98 -8.61 -24.07
C ASN A 129 9.99 -9.26 -23.11
N ALA A 130 9.48 -9.98 -22.10
CA ALA A 130 10.33 -10.64 -21.10
C ALA A 130 11.33 -11.62 -21.73
N ARG A 131 10.96 -12.30 -22.82
CA ARG A 131 11.80 -13.26 -23.54
C ARG A 131 13.00 -12.60 -24.22
N ASP A 132 12.76 -11.48 -24.91
CA ASP A 132 13.75 -10.76 -25.72
C ASP A 132 14.71 -9.91 -24.86
N GLU A 133 14.26 -9.53 -23.66
CA GLU A 133 15.02 -8.69 -22.74
C GLU A 133 15.82 -9.49 -21.71
N ARG A 134 15.80 -10.82 -21.79
CA ARG A 134 16.71 -11.70 -21.06
C ARG A 134 18.16 -11.41 -21.43
N LEU A 135 19.03 -11.40 -20.42
CA LEU A 135 20.47 -11.38 -20.63
C LEU A 135 20.99 -12.75 -21.03
N THR A 136 20.58 -13.79 -20.31
CA THR A 136 21.02 -15.16 -20.53
C THR A 136 20.12 -16.15 -19.79
N THR A 137 20.27 -17.42 -20.11
CA THR A 137 19.71 -18.57 -19.39
C THR A 137 20.87 -19.44 -18.89
N LEU A 138 20.90 -19.72 -17.58
CA LEU A 138 22.02 -20.36 -16.88
C LEU A 138 22.02 -21.88 -17.05
N VAL A 139 22.37 -22.32 -18.26
CA VAL A 139 22.56 -23.73 -18.63
C VAL A 139 23.74 -23.87 -19.59
N SER A 140 24.38 -25.04 -19.62
CA SER A 140 25.49 -25.34 -20.53
C SER A 140 25.14 -25.12 -22.01
N GLY A 141 26.12 -24.70 -22.80
CA GLY A 141 25.95 -24.35 -24.21
C GLY A 141 25.54 -22.88 -24.46
N ASN A 142 25.15 -22.15 -23.42
CA ASN A 142 24.90 -20.70 -23.49
C ASN A 142 26.10 -19.86 -23.02
N GLU A 143 27.28 -20.47 -22.83
CA GLU A 143 28.45 -19.81 -22.28
C GLU A 143 29.07 -18.82 -23.29
N GLY A 144 29.58 -17.69 -22.79
CA GLY A 144 30.24 -16.69 -23.64
C GLY A 144 29.31 -15.76 -24.43
N ASN A 145 28.00 -15.97 -24.41
CA ASN A 145 27.06 -14.98 -24.93
C ASN A 145 27.08 -13.70 -24.08
N GLY A 146 27.17 -12.54 -24.72
CA GLY A 146 27.10 -11.23 -24.08
C GLY A 146 28.33 -10.33 -24.18
N ASP A 147 29.31 -10.64 -25.04
CA ASP A 147 30.19 -9.59 -25.57
C ASP A 147 29.48 -8.97 -26.79
N ASP A 148 29.14 -7.69 -26.67
CA ASP A 148 28.60 -6.87 -27.75
C ASP A 148 29.74 -6.63 -28.75
N ASP A 149 29.84 -7.49 -29.77
CA ASP A 149 30.89 -7.44 -30.81
C ASP A 149 30.80 -6.20 -31.72
N GLY A 150 30.09 -5.14 -31.30
CA GLY A 150 29.97 -3.87 -32.02
C GLY A 150 29.26 -3.98 -33.37
N ASN A 151 28.61 -5.11 -33.66
CA ASN A 151 28.07 -5.43 -34.97
C ASN A 151 26.59 -5.84 -34.91
N GLY A 152 25.76 -5.12 -34.13
CA GLY A 152 24.29 -5.10 -34.27
C GLY A 152 23.55 -6.44 -34.26
N GLY A 153 24.20 -7.54 -33.85
CA GLY A 153 23.63 -8.88 -33.79
C GLY A 153 23.00 -9.12 -32.42
N THR A 154 21.75 -9.56 -32.39
CA THR A 154 21.04 -9.90 -31.17
C THR A 154 21.83 -10.92 -30.33
N ASN A 155 21.93 -10.69 -29.01
CA ASN A 155 22.37 -11.67 -28.02
C ASN A 155 21.55 -12.97 -28.21
N LYS A 156 22.08 -13.93 -28.96
CA LYS A 156 21.30 -15.11 -29.31
C LYS A 156 21.58 -16.20 -28.28
N ILE A 157 20.74 -16.28 -27.25
CA ILE A 157 20.63 -17.47 -26.38
C ILE A 157 20.58 -18.68 -27.33
N VAL A 158 21.56 -19.57 -27.22
CA VAL A 158 21.80 -20.65 -28.22
C VAL A 158 20.84 -21.80 -27.95
N HIS A 159 20.74 -22.19 -26.69
CA HIS A 159 19.78 -23.16 -26.18
C HIS A 159 18.72 -22.41 -25.39
N ASP A 160 17.54 -22.29 -25.98
CA ASP A 160 16.41 -21.59 -25.40
C ASP A 160 15.42 -22.55 -24.74
N ASP A 161 14.62 -22.05 -23.81
CA ASP A 161 13.74 -22.85 -22.95
C ASP A 161 12.53 -23.48 -23.67
N ASP A 162 12.23 -23.04 -24.89
CA ASP A 162 11.19 -23.55 -25.76
C ASP A 162 11.68 -24.63 -26.76
N GLY A 163 12.96 -25.03 -26.64
CA GLY A 163 13.59 -25.97 -27.55
C GLY A 163 14.04 -25.36 -28.88
N SER A 164 13.95 -24.02 -29.05
CA SER A 164 14.40 -23.31 -30.26
C SER A 164 15.94 -23.16 -30.29
N GLY A 165 16.63 -24.28 -30.36
CA GLY A 165 18.09 -24.34 -30.47
C GLY A 165 18.56 -25.39 -31.47
N PRO A 166 19.85 -25.42 -31.82
CA PRO A 166 20.41 -26.55 -32.53
C PRO A 166 20.21 -27.83 -31.70
N SER A 167 19.88 -28.94 -32.37
CA SER A 167 19.75 -30.25 -31.73
C SER A 167 21.03 -30.57 -30.96
N ALA A 168 20.92 -30.68 -29.64
CA ALA A 168 22.01 -31.04 -28.75
C ALA A 168 21.67 -32.31 -27.98
N ASP A 169 22.68 -33.12 -27.68
CA ASP A 169 22.54 -34.23 -26.76
C ASP A 169 22.24 -33.67 -25.36
N LEU A 170 21.08 -34.01 -24.81
CA LEU A 170 20.65 -33.54 -23.49
C LEU A 170 21.07 -34.51 -22.39
N VAL A 171 21.59 -33.98 -21.28
CA VAL A 171 21.97 -34.73 -20.10
C VAL A 171 21.00 -34.45 -18.95
N ALA A 172 20.44 -35.50 -18.35
CA ALA A 172 19.63 -35.35 -17.14
C ALA A 172 20.52 -34.94 -15.96
N LEU A 173 20.19 -33.81 -15.33
CA LEU A 173 20.81 -33.34 -14.09
C LEU A 173 19.85 -33.42 -12.91
N VAL A 174 18.55 -33.48 -13.17
CA VAL A 174 17.46 -33.72 -12.21
C VAL A 174 16.43 -34.60 -12.93
N ASP A 175 16.14 -35.77 -12.38
CA ASP A 175 15.20 -36.76 -12.91
C ASP A 175 14.57 -37.56 -11.73
N VAL A 176 14.10 -38.79 -11.96
CA VAL A 176 13.39 -39.62 -10.97
C VAL A 176 14.16 -39.80 -9.66
N GLY A 177 15.49 -39.87 -9.69
CA GLY A 177 16.31 -39.93 -8.48
C GLY A 177 16.21 -38.66 -7.65
N SER A 178 16.05 -37.50 -8.25
CA SER A 178 15.89 -36.23 -7.53
C SER A 178 14.45 -35.90 -7.18
N LEU A 179 13.49 -36.28 -8.03
CA LEU A 179 12.08 -35.90 -7.92
C LEU A 179 11.23 -36.94 -7.18
N GLY A 180 11.74 -38.15 -7.00
CA GLY A 180 10.99 -39.29 -6.48
C GLY A 180 10.10 -39.96 -7.55
N GLN A 181 9.61 -41.17 -7.25
CA GLN A 181 8.86 -41.98 -8.21
C GLN A 181 7.47 -41.42 -8.56
N GLY A 182 6.91 -40.56 -7.70
CA GLY A 182 5.59 -39.94 -7.89
C GLY A 182 5.58 -38.64 -8.72
N ALA A 183 6.72 -38.23 -9.30
CA ALA A 183 6.80 -36.98 -10.06
C ALA A 183 5.92 -37.02 -11.33
N PRO A 184 5.19 -35.93 -11.65
CA PRO A 184 4.24 -35.89 -12.77
C PRO A 184 4.92 -36.13 -14.13
N ASP A 185 4.26 -36.90 -15.00
CA ASP A 185 4.73 -37.27 -16.35
C ASP A 185 4.25 -36.28 -17.42
N ARG A 186 5.12 -35.90 -18.35
CA ARG A 186 4.81 -35.13 -19.57
C ARG A 186 5.23 -35.94 -20.81
N GLY A 187 4.55 -37.06 -21.05
CA GLY A 187 4.89 -37.98 -22.15
C GLY A 187 6.11 -38.86 -21.83
N ASN A 188 7.19 -38.74 -22.60
CA ASN A 188 8.43 -39.53 -22.41
C ASN A 188 9.42 -38.90 -21.40
N GLN A 189 9.08 -37.76 -20.80
CA GLN A 189 9.90 -37.04 -19.81
C GLN A 189 9.06 -36.70 -18.57
N LYS A 190 9.70 -36.57 -17.41
CA LYS A 190 9.05 -36.04 -16.20
C LYS A 190 8.88 -34.52 -16.33
N ALA A 191 7.70 -34.00 -15.97
CA ALA A 191 7.36 -32.58 -16.13
C ALA A 191 8.30 -31.63 -15.36
N ASP A 192 8.92 -32.12 -14.29
CA ASP A 192 9.82 -31.37 -13.40
C ASP A 192 11.30 -31.75 -13.55
N ALA A 193 11.64 -32.61 -14.51
CA ALA A 193 13.03 -32.97 -14.78
C ALA A 193 13.80 -31.78 -15.38
N VAL A 194 15.11 -31.76 -15.15
CA VAL A 194 16.01 -30.76 -15.68
C VAL A 194 17.06 -31.44 -16.53
N TYR A 195 17.03 -31.11 -17.82
CA TYR A 195 18.01 -31.51 -18.79
C TYR A 195 18.89 -30.32 -19.19
N ALA A 196 20.15 -30.57 -19.47
CA ALA A 196 21.11 -29.56 -19.92
C ALA A 196 21.87 -30.01 -21.17
N PRO A 197 22.16 -29.12 -22.13
CA PRO A 197 22.92 -29.45 -23.34
C PRO A 197 24.35 -29.94 -23.03
N LEU A 198 24.77 -31.03 -23.68
CA LEU A 198 26.13 -31.56 -23.59
C LEU A 198 27.08 -30.71 -24.45
N VAL A 199 28.11 -30.16 -23.83
CA VAL A 199 29.19 -29.44 -24.52
C VAL A 199 30.42 -30.34 -24.62
N GLU A 200 30.88 -30.58 -25.84
CA GLU A 200 32.03 -31.45 -26.11
C GLU A 200 33.38 -30.74 -25.86
N VAL A 201 34.33 -31.48 -25.28
CA VAL A 201 35.70 -30.99 -25.04
C VAL A 201 36.62 -31.55 -26.13
N SER A 202 37.10 -30.68 -27.03
CA SER A 202 38.02 -31.03 -28.11
C SER A 202 39.43 -30.43 -27.88
N ASN A 203 40.46 -31.12 -28.39
CA ASN A 203 41.86 -30.69 -28.31
C ASN A 203 42.33 -29.92 -29.56
N GLU A 204 41.48 -29.73 -30.57
CA GLU A 204 41.87 -29.03 -31.81
C GLU A 204 41.38 -27.58 -31.80
N PRO A 205 42.22 -26.60 -32.17
CA PRO A 205 41.79 -25.22 -32.28
C PRO A 205 40.73 -25.06 -33.38
N LYS A 206 39.68 -24.27 -33.11
CA LYS A 206 38.54 -23.99 -34.02
C LYS A 206 38.92 -23.48 -35.44
N SER A 207 40.20 -23.18 -35.70
CA SER A 207 40.70 -22.56 -36.94
C SER A 207 41.44 -23.51 -37.90
N ALA A 208 41.47 -24.82 -37.65
CA ALA A 208 42.07 -25.76 -38.62
C ALA A 208 41.09 -26.04 -39.77
N PRO A 209 41.47 -25.85 -41.05
CA PRO A 209 40.61 -26.25 -42.16
C PRO A 209 40.45 -27.76 -42.11
N SER A 210 39.21 -28.23 -42.04
CA SER A 210 38.83 -29.65 -42.12
C SER A 210 39.31 -30.23 -43.44
N LYS A 211 40.57 -30.65 -43.47
CA LYS A 211 41.13 -31.52 -44.49
C LYS A 211 41.12 -32.92 -43.90
N ASN A 212 40.14 -33.70 -44.37
CA ASN A 212 39.85 -35.10 -44.08
C ASN A 212 38.74 -35.27 -43.02
N ASN A 213 37.66 -35.93 -43.44
CA ASN A 213 36.55 -36.44 -42.63
C ASN A 213 37.01 -37.50 -41.60
N ASN A 214 38.02 -37.19 -40.79
CA ASN A 214 38.29 -37.94 -39.58
C ASN A 214 37.45 -37.30 -38.47
N PRO A 215 36.57 -38.05 -37.78
CA PRO A 215 35.87 -37.51 -36.63
C PRO A 215 36.93 -37.00 -35.65
N SER A 216 36.83 -35.72 -35.29
CA SER A 216 37.62 -35.12 -34.22
C SER A 216 37.63 -36.09 -33.04
N LYS A 217 38.81 -36.40 -32.49
CA LYS A 217 38.94 -37.31 -31.34
C LYS A 217 38.39 -36.62 -30.09
N HIS A 218 37.06 -36.57 -29.95
CA HIS A 218 36.37 -36.08 -28.76
C HIS A 218 36.79 -36.92 -27.55
N ARG A 219 37.38 -36.29 -26.53
CA ARG A 219 37.89 -37.01 -25.35
C ARG A 219 36.93 -37.01 -24.17
N GLY A 220 35.80 -36.29 -24.27
CA GLY A 220 34.77 -36.18 -23.24
C GLY A 220 33.87 -34.97 -23.48
N GLY A 221 32.95 -34.75 -22.55
CA GLY A 221 32.02 -33.62 -22.55
C GLY A 221 31.60 -33.23 -21.14
N TYR A 222 30.95 -32.09 -21.01
CA TYR A 222 30.39 -31.60 -19.76
C TYR A 222 29.01 -30.98 -19.98
N ALA A 223 28.18 -30.96 -18.95
CA ALA A 223 26.89 -30.25 -18.95
C ALA A 223 26.65 -29.67 -17.56
N TRP A 224 25.92 -28.56 -17.45
CA TRP A 224 25.65 -27.94 -16.16
C TRP A 224 24.33 -27.15 -16.18
N TRP A 225 23.73 -27.00 -15.00
CA TRP A 225 22.53 -26.22 -14.75
C TRP A 225 22.64 -25.50 -13.41
N VAL A 226 22.09 -24.29 -13.35
CA VAL A 226 21.96 -23.50 -12.13
C VAL A 226 20.47 -23.41 -11.75
N GLY A 227 20.15 -23.85 -10.54
CA GLY A 227 18.84 -23.70 -9.91
C GLY A 227 18.83 -22.57 -8.90
N ASP A 228 17.73 -21.82 -8.88
CA ASP A 228 17.49 -20.72 -7.96
C ASP A 228 16.87 -21.26 -6.66
N LEU A 229 17.54 -21.08 -5.52
CA LEU A 229 17.03 -21.54 -4.22
C LEU A 229 16.12 -20.52 -3.53
N GLY A 230 16.16 -19.24 -3.94
CA GLY A 230 15.29 -18.20 -3.38
C GLY A 230 13.86 -18.29 -3.89
N THR A 231 13.59 -19.02 -4.98
CA THR A 231 12.22 -19.31 -5.44
C THR A 231 11.55 -20.46 -4.66
N GLN A 232 12.29 -21.13 -3.77
CA GLN A 232 11.83 -22.26 -2.96
C GLN A 232 11.65 -21.85 -1.49
N ALA A 233 10.79 -22.55 -0.75
CA ALA A 233 10.64 -22.29 0.68
C ALA A 233 11.78 -22.92 1.50
N ASN A 234 12.47 -22.11 2.31
CA ASN A 234 13.50 -22.62 3.23
C ASN A 234 12.84 -23.12 4.53
N VAL A 235 12.66 -24.44 4.64
CA VAL A 235 12.03 -25.09 5.81
C VAL A 235 12.98 -25.24 7.01
N ALA A 236 14.27 -24.95 6.84
CA ALA A 236 15.24 -24.93 7.94
C ALA A 236 15.35 -23.55 8.62
N THR A 237 14.74 -22.51 8.02
CA THR A 237 14.65 -21.17 8.62
C THR A 237 14.05 -21.28 10.02
N ARG A 238 14.76 -20.77 11.03
CA ARG A 238 14.33 -20.85 12.42
C ARG A 238 13.38 -19.70 12.74
N ASP A 239 12.37 -19.99 13.53
CA ASP A 239 11.46 -18.97 14.04
C ASP A 239 12.11 -18.23 15.22
N GLY A 240 12.37 -16.93 15.05
CA GLY A 240 12.96 -16.08 16.08
C GLY A 240 11.96 -15.53 17.11
N THR A 241 10.69 -15.93 17.05
CA THR A 241 9.67 -15.39 17.96
C THR A 241 9.89 -15.91 19.39
N PRO A 242 9.94 -15.02 20.40
CA PRO A 242 10.08 -15.45 21.78
C PRO A 242 8.79 -16.15 22.25
N ASP A 243 8.91 -17.18 23.08
CA ASP A 243 7.75 -17.87 23.67
C ASP A 243 7.15 -17.04 24.83
N THR A 244 6.58 -15.90 24.48
CA THR A 244 5.94 -14.94 25.38
C THR A 244 4.62 -14.49 24.77
N THR A 245 3.73 -13.90 25.58
CA THR A 245 2.46 -13.35 25.06
C THR A 245 2.71 -12.32 23.95
N VAL A 246 3.70 -11.44 24.10
CA VAL A 246 4.09 -10.47 23.06
C VAL A 246 4.66 -11.18 21.82
N GLY A 247 5.48 -12.21 22.01
CA GLY A 247 6.05 -12.99 20.92
C GLY A 247 5.04 -13.75 20.08
N GLN A 248 3.93 -14.21 20.67
CA GLN A 248 2.80 -14.78 19.91
C GLN A 248 2.17 -13.77 18.95
N TYR A 249 2.14 -12.47 19.30
CA TYR A 249 1.70 -11.42 18.38
C TYR A 249 2.78 -11.07 17.35
N LYS A 250 4.07 -11.06 17.74
CA LYS A 250 5.18 -10.87 16.78
C LYS A 250 5.14 -11.91 15.65
N ALA A 251 4.80 -13.15 15.96
CA ALA A 251 4.63 -14.24 14.98
C ALA A 251 3.52 -13.98 13.94
N LEU A 252 2.57 -13.08 14.22
CA LEU A 252 1.51 -12.69 13.29
C LEU A 252 1.88 -11.46 12.47
N MET A 253 2.82 -10.64 12.95
CA MET A 253 3.21 -9.38 12.29
C MET A 253 4.33 -9.59 11.28
N LEU A 254 5.05 -10.71 11.36
CA LEU A 254 6.20 -11.01 10.52
C LEU A 254 6.29 -12.51 10.23
N ALA A 255 6.48 -12.87 8.96
CA ALA A 255 6.78 -14.22 8.52
C ALA A 255 8.21 -14.59 8.91
N GLN A 256 8.38 -15.23 10.06
CA GLN A 256 9.69 -15.53 10.65
C GLN A 256 10.32 -16.81 10.12
N ASP A 257 9.49 -17.69 9.56
CA ASP A 257 9.88 -18.99 9.04
C ASP A 257 9.09 -19.32 7.76
N SER A 258 9.27 -20.53 7.25
CA SER A 258 8.39 -21.10 6.24
C SER A 258 7.83 -22.40 6.80
N SER A 259 6.51 -22.53 6.75
CA SER A 259 5.83 -23.69 7.34
C SER A 259 5.84 -24.87 6.38
N TRP A 260 6.28 -26.02 6.89
CA TRP A 260 6.23 -27.28 6.15
C TRP A 260 4.80 -27.85 6.08
N LYS A 261 3.82 -27.25 6.77
CA LYS A 261 2.42 -27.68 6.69
C LYS A 261 1.77 -27.44 5.34
N ALA A 262 2.33 -26.56 4.51
CA ALA A 262 1.91 -26.36 3.12
C ALA A 262 1.85 -27.67 2.29
N TYR A 263 2.49 -28.74 2.78
CA TYR A 263 2.62 -30.01 2.06
C TYR A 263 1.73 -31.15 2.59
N LYS A 264 0.92 -30.94 3.64
CA LYS A 264 0.15 -32.00 4.33
C LYS A 264 -0.90 -32.69 3.47
N ASP A 265 -1.56 -31.99 2.56
CA ASP A 265 -2.69 -32.53 1.79
C ASP A 265 -2.30 -33.26 0.49
N LYS A 266 -1.02 -33.26 0.13
CA LYS A 266 -0.54 -33.89 -1.11
C LYS A 266 -0.21 -35.38 -0.94
N GLY A 267 -1.03 -36.11 -0.17
CA GLY A 267 -0.93 -37.56 0.02
C GLY A 267 0.05 -38.04 1.11
N VAL A 268 0.62 -37.12 1.89
CA VAL A 268 1.66 -37.46 2.89
C VAL A 268 1.05 -37.66 4.28
N LYS A 269 1.30 -38.81 4.92
CA LYS A 269 0.95 -39.04 6.34
C LYS A 269 1.89 -38.25 7.25
N MET A 270 1.53 -37.00 7.52
CA MET A 270 2.36 -36.06 8.26
C MET A 270 1.91 -35.91 9.74
N GLY A 271 2.87 -35.57 10.62
CA GLY A 271 2.61 -35.15 11.99
C GLY A 271 1.75 -33.88 12.08
N ASN A 272 1.11 -33.65 13.22
CA ASN A 272 0.14 -32.55 13.39
C ASN A 272 0.76 -31.21 13.84
N LYS A 273 2.06 -31.17 14.16
CA LYS A 273 2.73 -29.99 14.75
C LYS A 273 3.86 -29.46 13.88
N GLU A 274 4.08 -28.15 13.92
CA GLU A 274 5.22 -27.49 13.27
C GLU A 274 6.58 -28.02 13.76
N LEU A 275 7.63 -27.95 12.91
CA LEU A 275 8.99 -28.38 13.25
C LEU A 275 9.60 -27.47 14.32
N ALA A 276 10.16 -28.07 15.37
CA ALA A 276 10.83 -27.34 16.43
C ALA A 276 12.15 -26.72 15.95
N ASN A 277 12.57 -25.59 16.54
CA ASN A 277 13.81 -24.91 16.15
C ASN A 277 15.05 -25.80 16.31
N GLU A 278 15.06 -26.70 17.31
CA GLU A 278 16.13 -27.67 17.53
C GLU A 278 16.21 -28.71 16.41
N GLU A 279 15.08 -29.05 15.79
CA GLU A 279 15.03 -29.98 14.65
C GLU A 279 15.47 -29.28 13.37
N ARG A 280 14.97 -28.05 13.13
CA ARG A 280 15.38 -27.21 12.00
C ARG A 280 16.90 -27.00 11.98
N SER A 281 17.51 -26.79 13.16
CA SER A 281 18.96 -26.62 13.30
C SER A 281 19.81 -27.83 12.88
N LYS A 282 19.22 -29.02 12.81
CA LYS A 282 19.91 -30.28 12.46
C LYS A 282 19.83 -30.62 10.97
N LEU A 283 19.04 -29.86 10.19
CA LEU A 283 18.87 -30.07 8.75
C LEU A 283 20.09 -29.53 8.00
N ALA A 284 21.09 -30.38 7.77
CA ALA A 284 22.27 -30.04 6.96
C ALA A 284 22.09 -30.40 5.48
N SER A 285 21.13 -31.26 5.14
CA SER A 285 20.73 -31.53 3.76
C SER A 285 19.24 -31.84 3.66
N ASP A 286 18.68 -31.59 2.47
CA ASP A 286 17.31 -31.92 2.09
C ASP A 286 16.92 -33.38 2.38
N ARG A 287 17.86 -34.32 2.25
CA ARG A 287 17.62 -35.74 2.55
C ARG A 287 17.42 -36.09 4.01
N GLN A 288 17.92 -35.25 4.92
CA GLN A 288 17.71 -35.47 6.36
C GLN A 288 16.28 -35.13 6.77
N LEU A 289 15.52 -34.44 5.93
CA LEU A 289 14.12 -34.09 6.20
C LEU A 289 13.24 -35.34 6.36
N ALA A 290 13.49 -36.39 5.58
CA ALA A 290 12.79 -37.67 5.71
C ALA A 290 13.09 -38.39 7.05
N LEU A 291 14.23 -38.09 7.69
CA LEU A 291 14.59 -38.63 9.00
C LEU A 291 13.87 -37.91 10.13
N VAL A 292 13.65 -36.60 9.97
CA VAL A 292 12.95 -35.76 10.96
C VAL A 292 11.44 -35.97 10.83
N GLN A 293 10.93 -36.06 9.60
CA GLN A 293 9.51 -36.22 9.31
C GLN A 293 9.25 -37.42 8.38
N PRO A 294 8.90 -38.59 8.94
CA PRO A 294 8.59 -39.79 8.17
C PRO A 294 7.45 -39.54 7.18
N GLY A 295 7.63 -39.90 5.92
CA GLY A 295 6.65 -39.72 4.84
C GLY A 295 6.94 -38.54 3.90
N MET A 296 7.84 -37.62 4.26
CA MET A 296 8.27 -36.53 3.39
C MET A 296 9.27 -36.97 2.28
N ASP A 297 9.36 -38.28 2.02
CA ASP A 297 10.41 -38.96 1.24
C ASP A 297 10.19 -38.92 -0.29
N ASP A 298 9.04 -38.41 -0.74
CA ASP A 298 8.75 -38.16 -2.16
C ASP A 298 9.33 -36.79 -2.55
N ARG A 299 10.55 -36.80 -3.08
CA ARG A 299 11.49 -35.68 -3.17
C ARG A 299 10.97 -34.48 -3.98
N ARG A 300 10.33 -33.51 -3.32
CA ARG A 300 9.85 -32.23 -3.89
C ARG A 300 10.98 -31.22 -4.13
N PHE A 301 11.89 -31.57 -5.02
CA PHE A 301 13.17 -30.87 -5.26
C PHE A 301 13.06 -29.37 -5.59
N HIS A 302 11.98 -28.96 -6.27
CA HIS A 302 11.75 -27.56 -6.68
C HIS A 302 10.81 -26.80 -5.74
N GLU A 303 10.31 -27.42 -4.67
CA GLU A 303 9.33 -26.79 -3.77
C GLU A 303 9.99 -26.26 -2.47
N PHE A 304 11.02 -26.94 -1.94
CA PHE A 304 11.68 -26.55 -0.69
C PHE A 304 13.20 -26.70 -0.72
N ASN A 305 13.86 -25.95 0.16
CA ASN A 305 15.28 -26.07 0.46
C ASN A 305 15.54 -26.06 1.98
N VAL A 306 16.77 -26.34 2.39
CA VAL A 306 17.22 -26.29 3.80
C VAL A 306 18.28 -25.20 4.03
N TRP A 307 18.63 -24.44 2.99
CA TRP A 307 19.64 -23.41 3.03
C TRP A 307 19.44 -22.43 1.88
N SER A 308 18.94 -21.24 2.20
CA SER A 308 18.98 -20.07 1.33
C SER A 308 19.12 -18.80 2.17
N ALA A 309 19.85 -17.82 1.64
CA ALA A 309 20.09 -16.53 2.28
C ALA A 309 20.22 -15.41 1.24
N GLY A 310 19.64 -14.25 1.54
CA GLY A 310 19.67 -13.06 0.67
C GLY A 310 20.48 -11.92 1.25
N LEU A 311 21.03 -11.08 0.37
CA LEU A 311 21.69 -9.84 0.75
C LEU A 311 20.69 -8.66 0.70
N PRO A 312 20.71 -7.72 1.67
CA PRO A 312 19.87 -6.52 1.64
C PRO A 312 20.37 -5.48 0.61
N VAL A 313 20.28 -5.79 -0.68
CA VAL A 313 20.72 -4.91 -1.78
C VAL A 313 19.56 -4.13 -2.41
N ASN A 314 19.84 -2.92 -2.88
CA ASN A 314 18.93 -2.12 -3.70
C ASN A 314 19.05 -2.59 -5.16
N VAL A 315 18.12 -3.45 -5.60
CA VAL A 315 18.16 -4.05 -6.95
C VAL A 315 17.89 -3.01 -8.03
N ARG A 316 17.15 -1.94 -7.72
CA ARG A 316 16.79 -0.89 -8.69
C ARG A 316 17.98 0.01 -9.04
N GLU A 317 18.69 0.51 -8.03
CA GLU A 317 19.77 1.50 -8.21
C GLU A 317 21.18 0.92 -8.01
N GLY A 318 21.28 -0.30 -7.50
CA GLY A 318 22.55 -0.91 -7.10
C GLY A 318 22.97 -0.51 -5.68
N GLY A 319 23.92 -1.25 -5.11
CA GLY A 319 24.42 -1.02 -3.76
C GLY A 319 23.52 -1.55 -2.65
N TRP A 320 23.79 -1.11 -1.42
CA TRP A 320 23.10 -1.57 -0.21
C TRP A 320 21.84 -0.76 0.10
N LYS A 321 20.82 -1.44 0.64
CA LYS A 321 19.69 -0.77 1.29
C LYS A 321 20.14 -0.02 2.55
N LYS A 322 19.43 1.06 2.90
CA LYS A 322 19.67 1.84 4.13
C LYS A 322 18.77 1.36 5.27
N ASP A 323 19.30 1.30 6.48
CA ASP A 323 18.56 0.82 7.66
C ASP A 323 17.77 1.94 8.33
N LEU A 324 16.44 1.95 8.16
CA LEU A 324 15.58 2.96 8.80
C LEU A 324 15.50 2.81 10.31
N THR A 325 15.85 1.66 10.88
CA THR A 325 15.89 1.47 12.34
C THR A 325 16.89 2.44 12.97
N ALA A 326 18.05 2.61 12.33
CA ALA A 326 19.06 3.56 12.73
C ALA A 326 18.53 5.00 12.69
N PHE A 327 17.78 5.37 11.64
CA PHE A 327 17.14 6.68 11.57
C PHE A 327 16.09 6.89 12.67
N PHE A 328 15.29 5.87 12.98
CA PHE A 328 14.30 5.94 14.05
C PHE A 328 14.95 6.14 15.44
N GLN A 329 16.12 5.54 15.65
CA GLN A 329 16.93 5.68 16.87
C GLN A 329 17.72 6.99 16.94
N SER A 330 17.82 7.73 15.83
CA SER A 330 18.56 8.99 15.76
C SER A 330 17.81 10.19 16.37
N GLU A 331 18.52 11.31 16.50
CA GLU A 331 17.96 12.61 16.87
C GLU A 331 17.32 13.37 15.68
N GLY A 332 17.12 12.71 14.54
CA GLY A 332 16.47 13.28 13.35
C GLY A 332 17.42 13.78 12.27
N SER A 333 18.70 13.41 12.39
CA SER A 333 19.73 13.68 11.40
C SER A 333 20.76 12.55 11.40
N ILE A 334 21.08 12.07 10.21
CA ILE A 334 22.17 11.15 9.92
C ILE A 334 23.05 11.84 8.88
N GLY A 335 24.34 11.97 9.19
CA GLY A 335 25.31 12.59 8.30
C GLY A 335 25.66 11.71 7.11
N ASP A 336 26.27 12.30 6.09
CA ASP A 336 26.77 11.58 4.93
C ASP A 336 28.00 10.72 5.30
N GLU A 337 28.11 9.53 4.70
CA GLU A 337 29.28 8.66 4.81
C GLU A 337 30.20 8.87 3.61
N ARG A 338 31.49 9.13 3.86
CA ARG A 338 32.47 9.44 2.81
C ARG A 338 33.46 8.28 2.66
N GLY A 339 33.38 7.61 1.52
CA GLY A 339 34.37 6.63 1.09
C GLY A 339 35.45 7.22 0.18
N GLU A 340 36.42 6.40 -0.21
CA GLU A 340 37.42 6.80 -1.20
C GLU A 340 36.74 7.03 -2.56
N GLY A 341 36.60 8.30 -2.96
CA GLY A 341 36.05 8.67 -4.28
C GLY A 341 34.51 8.66 -4.38
N PHE A 342 33.77 8.42 -3.30
CA PHE A 342 32.31 8.48 -3.29
C PHE A 342 31.73 9.03 -1.97
N THR A 343 30.46 9.45 -1.99
CA THR A 343 29.73 9.90 -0.80
C THR A 343 28.34 9.30 -0.80
N LEU A 344 27.99 8.61 0.28
CA LEU A 344 26.66 8.06 0.51
C LEU A 344 25.86 9.07 1.31
N LYS A 345 24.75 9.53 0.73
CA LYS A 345 23.90 10.55 1.35
C LYS A 345 23.21 10.02 2.61
N GLY A 346 23.27 10.80 3.68
CA GLY A 346 22.52 10.61 4.92
C GLY A 346 21.05 11.00 4.78
N VAL A 347 20.36 11.20 5.90
CA VAL A 347 18.93 11.57 5.93
C VAL A 347 18.61 12.45 7.13
N ASN A 348 17.74 13.43 6.93
CA ASN A 348 17.25 14.35 7.96
C ASN A 348 15.72 14.35 8.03
N ASP A 349 15.17 14.81 9.16
CA ASP A 349 13.72 14.91 9.35
C ASP A 349 12.99 15.69 8.26
N LEU A 350 13.61 16.77 7.75
CA LEU A 350 13.04 17.65 6.73
C LEU A 350 13.25 17.16 5.29
N ASP A 351 13.95 16.04 5.10
CA ASP A 351 14.15 15.48 3.77
C ASP A 351 12.84 14.90 3.24
N ASN A 352 12.60 15.13 1.97
CA ASN A 352 11.44 14.62 1.24
C ASN A 352 11.57 13.11 1.03
N ILE A 353 10.50 12.35 1.26
CA ILE A 353 10.44 10.93 0.89
C ILE A 353 10.23 10.79 -0.62
N ILE A 354 9.39 11.65 -1.19
CA ILE A 354 9.06 11.67 -2.63
C ILE A 354 9.85 12.80 -3.29
N SER A 355 10.34 12.59 -4.52
CA SER A 355 11.07 13.57 -5.33
C SER A 355 12.45 14.03 -4.79
N SER A 356 13.05 13.28 -3.86
CA SER A 356 14.38 13.58 -3.29
C SER A 356 15.57 13.33 -4.24
N ASP A 357 15.37 12.59 -5.32
CA ASP A 357 16.43 12.12 -6.25
C ASP A 357 16.72 13.04 -7.44
N VAL A 358 16.17 14.25 -7.48
CA VAL A 358 16.27 15.12 -8.66
C VAL A 358 17.57 15.95 -8.67
N ALA A 359 18.71 15.28 -8.50
CA ALA A 359 20.01 15.88 -8.79
C ALA A 359 20.30 15.98 -10.31
N SER A 360 19.44 15.41 -11.18
CA SER A 360 19.69 15.31 -12.62
C SER A 360 18.54 15.75 -13.54
N SER A 361 17.67 16.69 -13.13
CA SER A 361 16.78 17.36 -14.10
C SER A 361 17.44 18.66 -14.60
N PRO A 362 17.76 18.79 -15.90
CA PRO A 362 18.39 19.99 -16.48
C PRO A 362 17.57 21.28 -16.31
N SER A 363 16.28 21.19 -15.96
CA SER A 363 15.34 22.32 -15.92
C SER A 363 14.87 22.72 -14.51
N GLY A 364 15.33 22.03 -13.45
CA GLY A 364 14.80 22.26 -12.09
C GLY A 364 13.33 21.83 -11.90
N SER A 365 12.76 21.10 -12.88
CA SER A 365 11.36 20.66 -12.90
C SER A 365 11.02 19.57 -11.88
N GLY A 366 11.98 18.87 -11.30
CA GLY A 366 11.70 17.78 -10.36
C GLY A 366 11.17 18.20 -8.97
N LYS A 367 10.99 19.50 -8.74
CA LYS A 367 10.52 20.09 -7.48
C LYS A 367 9.02 20.36 -7.43
N ARG A 368 8.21 19.62 -8.22
CA ARG A 368 6.74 19.82 -8.33
C ARG A 368 5.92 19.16 -7.23
N LEU A 369 6.56 18.37 -6.38
CA LEU A 369 5.95 17.75 -5.20
C LEU A 369 6.63 18.18 -3.88
N ASP A 370 7.73 18.92 -3.93
CA ASP A 370 8.56 19.24 -2.76
C ASP A 370 7.81 19.74 -1.50
N PRO A 371 6.91 20.73 -1.57
CA PRO A 371 6.18 21.20 -0.41
C PRO A 371 5.17 20.17 0.11
N LEU A 372 4.60 19.35 -0.78
CA LEU A 372 3.56 18.38 -0.44
C LEU A 372 4.10 16.98 -0.15
N SER A 373 5.38 16.76 -0.45
CA SER A 373 6.06 15.50 -0.24
C SER A 373 6.13 15.20 1.25
N PRO A 374 5.71 14.01 1.70
CA PRO A 374 5.86 13.59 3.08
C PRO A 374 7.34 13.62 3.49
N LYS A 375 7.62 14.02 4.73
CA LYS A 375 8.98 14.15 5.25
C LYS A 375 9.41 12.91 6.03
N PHE A 376 10.70 12.59 6.02
CA PHE A 376 11.23 11.45 6.78
C PHE A 376 10.95 11.53 8.29
N GLY A 377 10.91 12.75 8.86
CA GLY A 377 10.57 12.95 10.26
C GLY A 377 9.22 12.36 10.67
N LEU A 378 8.24 12.27 9.74
CA LEU A 378 6.94 11.63 10.00
C LEU A 378 7.08 10.16 10.39
N LEU A 379 8.00 9.43 9.73
CA LEU A 379 8.25 8.03 10.00
C LEU A 379 8.89 7.86 11.38
N ARG A 380 9.92 8.69 11.67
CA ARG A 380 10.63 8.66 12.96
C ARG A 380 9.72 9.02 14.13
N THR A 381 8.95 10.10 14.02
CA THR A 381 8.05 10.54 15.09
C THR A 381 6.92 9.55 15.34
N TRP A 382 6.44 8.86 14.29
CA TRP A 382 5.49 7.75 14.45
C TRP A 382 6.15 6.54 15.12
N ALA A 383 7.36 6.15 14.71
CA ALA A 383 8.08 5.02 15.28
C ALA A 383 8.40 5.21 16.77
N LYS A 384 8.86 6.41 17.17
CA LYS A 384 9.15 6.75 18.58
C LYS A 384 7.93 6.73 19.51
N ARG A 385 6.70 6.60 18.98
CA ARG A 385 5.51 6.39 19.84
C ARG A 385 5.57 5.09 20.63
N ALA A 386 6.32 4.09 20.15
CA ALA A 386 6.53 2.84 20.87
C ALA A 386 7.16 3.06 22.26
N ASP A 387 7.90 4.16 22.46
CA ASP A 387 8.56 4.47 23.73
C ASP A 387 7.53 4.79 24.84
N ASP A 388 6.42 5.42 24.46
CA ASP A 388 5.39 5.94 25.36
C ASP A 388 4.09 5.10 25.38
N ALA A 389 3.81 4.33 24.33
CA ALA A 389 2.57 3.57 24.19
C ALA A 389 2.70 2.16 24.80
N PRO A 390 2.01 1.82 25.92
CA PRO A 390 2.04 0.49 26.50
C PRO A 390 1.31 -0.53 25.61
N PHE A 391 1.60 -1.83 25.80
CA PHE A 391 0.94 -2.91 25.05
C PHE A 391 -0.58 -3.01 25.31
N GLY A 392 -1.04 -2.57 26.50
CA GLY A 392 -2.44 -2.59 26.94
C GLY A 392 -3.22 -1.32 26.59
N SER A 393 -4.16 -0.93 27.46
CA SER A 393 -4.97 0.28 27.25
C SER A 393 -4.09 1.53 27.21
N TYR A 394 -4.27 2.30 26.14
CA TYR A 394 -3.56 3.54 25.90
C TYR A 394 -4.57 4.69 25.76
N SER A 395 -4.26 5.85 26.34
CA SER A 395 -5.12 7.03 26.20
C SER A 395 -4.29 8.32 26.21
N PRO A 396 -3.71 8.69 25.05
CA PRO A 396 -2.96 9.93 24.92
C PRO A 396 -3.90 11.14 24.88
N LYS A 397 -3.34 12.31 25.16
CA LYS A 397 -3.98 13.59 24.82
C LYS A 397 -3.91 13.80 23.31
N LEU A 398 -4.76 14.70 22.79
CA LEU A 398 -4.58 15.22 21.44
C LEU A 398 -3.20 15.85 21.30
N ASP A 399 -2.55 15.58 20.19
CA ASP A 399 -1.28 16.23 19.87
C ASP A 399 -1.54 17.60 19.27
N ASP A 400 -0.65 18.55 19.55
CA ASP A 400 -0.65 19.84 18.88
C ASP A 400 0.02 19.71 17.49
N PRO A 401 -0.70 19.95 16.37
CA PRO A 401 -0.09 19.96 15.05
C PRO A 401 0.86 21.15 14.88
N GLU A 402 1.65 21.12 13.81
CA GLU A 402 2.49 22.26 13.41
C GLU A 402 1.62 23.32 12.72
N PHE A 403 1.88 24.60 12.97
CA PHE A 403 1.05 25.69 12.48
C PHE A 403 1.83 26.71 11.66
N LEU A 404 1.18 27.25 10.64
CA LEU A 404 1.60 28.45 9.93
C LEU A 404 0.95 29.68 10.56
N ASN A 405 1.76 30.71 10.78
CA ASN A 405 1.26 32.04 11.16
C ASN A 405 0.96 32.82 9.89
N LEU A 406 -0.32 33.03 9.60
CA LEU A 406 -0.73 33.82 8.45
C LEU A 406 -0.78 35.31 8.80
N PRO A 407 -0.18 36.20 7.98
CA PRO A 407 -0.39 37.63 8.12
C PRO A 407 -1.89 37.93 7.90
N THR A 408 -2.48 38.57 8.90
CA THR A 408 -3.88 39.04 9.05
C THR A 408 -4.77 39.03 7.80
N GLY A 409 -5.97 38.43 7.91
CA GLY A 409 -7.06 38.59 6.94
C GLY A 409 -8.11 37.47 6.86
N GLY A 410 -7.89 36.31 7.50
CA GLY A 410 -8.83 35.17 7.45
C GLY A 410 -9.36 34.71 8.82
N ASN A 411 -10.36 33.82 8.80
CA ASN A 411 -11.05 33.27 9.99
C ASN A 411 -10.17 32.41 10.92
N SER A 412 -8.89 32.18 10.59
CA SER A 412 -7.93 31.43 11.41
C SER A 412 -6.50 31.95 11.19
N LYS A 413 -5.84 32.45 12.25
CA LYS A 413 -4.45 32.93 12.19
C LYS A 413 -3.41 31.81 12.36
N LYS A 414 -3.82 30.65 12.91
CA LYS A 414 -2.99 29.46 13.15
C LYS A 414 -3.56 28.27 12.37
N SER A 415 -3.28 28.22 11.06
CA SER A 415 -3.64 27.09 10.19
C SER A 415 -2.62 25.97 10.29
N ILE A 416 -3.02 24.73 10.01
CA ILE A 416 -2.12 23.57 10.05
C ILE A 416 -1.11 23.65 8.91
N ASP A 417 0.17 23.47 9.23
CA ASP A 417 1.27 23.41 8.27
C ASP A 417 1.35 22.03 7.62
N TYR A 418 1.26 21.99 6.29
CA TYR A 418 1.46 20.78 5.51
C TYR A 418 2.84 20.74 4.81
N ASN A 419 3.59 21.86 4.79
CA ASN A 419 4.84 21.98 4.02
C ASN A 419 6.07 21.44 4.76
N LYS A 420 6.19 21.76 6.05
CA LYS A 420 7.34 21.38 6.90
C LYS A 420 7.00 20.31 7.92
N ARG A 421 5.95 19.53 7.63
CA ARG A 421 5.37 18.59 8.58
C ARG A 421 6.31 17.42 8.82
N VAL A 422 6.86 17.36 10.03
CA VAL A 422 7.73 16.26 10.48
C VAL A 422 7.08 15.43 11.60
N LYS A 423 5.91 15.82 12.10
CA LYS A 423 5.22 15.16 13.22
C LYS A 423 3.94 14.45 12.80
N SER A 424 3.84 13.18 13.18
CA SER A 424 2.60 12.40 13.13
C SER A 424 1.75 12.70 14.38
N TYR A 425 0.61 13.37 14.20
CA TYR A 425 -0.32 13.76 15.27
C TYR A 425 -1.68 13.07 15.16
N PHE A 426 -2.34 12.86 16.31
CA PHE A 426 -3.65 12.23 16.38
C PHE A 426 -4.76 13.22 16.75
N MET A 427 -5.79 13.26 15.90
CA MET A 427 -7.00 14.07 16.08
C MET A 427 -8.23 13.28 15.64
N PRO A 428 -9.40 13.52 16.26
CA PRO A 428 -10.65 12.93 15.80
C PRO A 428 -11.02 13.45 14.41
N VAL A 429 -11.91 12.74 13.73
CA VAL A 429 -12.44 13.10 12.42
C VAL A 429 -13.76 13.84 12.63
N LEU A 430 -13.94 14.97 11.94
CA LEU A 430 -15.20 15.69 11.92
C LEU A 430 -16.14 15.01 10.91
N VAL A 431 -17.19 14.37 11.40
CA VAL A 431 -18.08 13.52 10.60
C VAL A 431 -19.33 14.27 10.16
N GLU A 432 -19.93 15.04 11.06
CA GLU A 432 -21.19 15.73 10.83
C GLU A 432 -21.08 17.13 11.42
N GLY A 433 -21.59 18.12 10.69
CA GLY A 433 -22.10 19.34 11.28
C GLY A 433 -23.40 19.71 10.57
N SER A 434 -24.48 19.69 11.31
CA SER A 434 -25.80 19.96 10.76
C SER A 434 -26.60 20.82 11.72
N MET A 435 -27.63 21.43 11.17
CA MET A 435 -28.56 22.29 11.87
C MET A 435 -29.96 21.90 11.46
N TYR A 436 -30.80 21.47 12.40
CA TYR A 436 -32.24 21.55 12.16
C TYR A 436 -32.74 22.88 12.69
N TYR A 437 -33.90 23.32 12.18
CA TYR A 437 -34.58 24.45 12.76
C TYR A 437 -36.10 24.24 12.82
N ASN A 438 -36.76 25.00 13.69
CA ASN A 438 -38.21 25.11 13.78
C ASN A 438 -38.62 26.55 14.01
N LEU A 439 -39.86 26.88 13.63
CA LEU A 439 -40.45 28.19 13.88
C LEU A 439 -41.61 28.08 14.87
N SER A 440 -41.69 29.06 15.76
CA SER A 440 -42.81 29.20 16.69
C SER A 440 -43.29 30.65 16.73
N TYR A 441 -44.47 30.87 17.29
CA TYR A 441 -44.96 32.20 17.59
C TYR A 441 -45.27 32.35 19.08
N TYR A 442 -45.26 33.58 19.56
CA TYR A 442 -45.64 33.92 20.93
C TYR A 442 -46.39 35.26 20.97
N GLU A 443 -47.07 35.50 22.08
CA GLU A 443 -47.71 36.79 22.37
C GLU A 443 -46.71 37.64 23.18
N PRO A 444 -46.14 38.72 22.62
CA PRO A 444 -45.18 39.57 23.30
C PRO A 444 -45.86 40.36 24.42
N THR A 445 -45.11 40.71 25.47
CA THR A 445 -45.61 41.48 26.63
C THR A 445 -46.21 42.82 26.24
N THR A 446 -45.73 43.43 25.15
CA THR A 446 -46.31 44.64 24.54
C THR A 446 -46.77 44.32 23.12
N PRO A 447 -48.02 43.85 22.93
CA PRO A 447 -48.57 43.59 21.61
C PRO A 447 -48.73 44.92 20.85
N LYS A 448 -48.49 44.88 19.53
CA LYS A 448 -48.72 46.03 18.65
C LYS A 448 -50.04 45.78 17.92
N PRO A 449 -50.94 46.77 17.80
CA PRO A 449 -52.29 46.56 17.25
C PRO A 449 -52.34 45.86 15.89
N ASN A 450 -51.35 46.13 15.02
CA ASN A 450 -51.31 45.61 13.64
C ASN A 450 -50.31 44.46 13.44
N ALA A 451 -49.62 44.04 14.51
CA ALA A 451 -48.71 42.91 14.52
C ALA A 451 -48.59 42.34 15.95
N PRO A 452 -49.65 41.68 16.46
CA PRO A 452 -49.73 41.28 17.86
C PRO A 452 -48.92 40.02 18.20
N TYR A 453 -48.46 39.23 17.21
CA TYR A 453 -47.73 37.98 17.46
C TYR A 453 -46.25 38.13 17.11
N GLY A 454 -45.34 37.68 17.97
CA GLY A 454 -43.90 37.60 17.70
C GLY A 454 -43.53 36.26 17.05
N LEU A 455 -42.56 36.27 16.12
CA LEU A 455 -41.99 35.07 15.52
C LEU A 455 -40.67 34.72 16.21
N ARG A 456 -40.42 33.42 16.40
CA ARG A 456 -39.23 32.88 17.07
C ARG A 456 -38.65 31.71 16.29
N LEU A 457 -37.34 31.72 16.12
CA LEU A 457 -36.54 30.65 15.52
C LEU A 457 -35.99 29.73 16.61
N HIS A 458 -35.98 28.42 16.37
CA HIS A 458 -35.33 27.40 17.20
C HIS A 458 -34.28 26.67 16.36
N LEU A 459 -33.05 26.58 16.86
CA LEU A 459 -31.89 26.00 16.21
C LEU A 459 -31.41 24.76 16.96
N TYR A 460 -31.19 23.67 16.22
CA TYR A 460 -30.77 22.37 16.74
C TYR A 460 -29.44 21.94 16.09
N PRO A 461 -28.31 22.53 16.52
CA PRO A 461 -26.99 22.13 16.05
C PRO A 461 -26.70 20.69 16.44
N ARG A 462 -26.04 19.98 15.52
CA ARG A 462 -25.48 18.65 15.76
C ARG A 462 -24.06 18.63 15.21
N VAL A 463 -23.15 18.10 16.00
CA VAL A 463 -21.74 17.97 15.60
C VAL A 463 -21.26 16.59 16.00
N ALA A 464 -20.70 15.83 15.06
CA ALA A 464 -20.20 14.48 15.34
C ALA A 464 -18.68 14.39 15.15
N LEU A 465 -17.99 13.89 16.18
CA LEU A 465 -16.57 13.54 16.10
C LEU A 465 -16.39 12.03 16.23
N TRP A 466 -15.54 11.48 15.37
CA TRP A 466 -15.19 10.05 15.35
C TRP A 466 -13.74 9.83 15.76
N ASN A 467 -13.52 8.82 16.62
CA ASN A 467 -12.20 8.32 16.96
C ASN A 467 -11.84 7.10 16.08
N PRO A 468 -11.03 7.26 15.01
CA PRO A 468 -10.66 6.15 14.14
C PRO A 468 -9.50 5.29 14.68
N TYR A 469 -8.99 5.56 15.89
CA TYR A 469 -7.81 4.90 16.43
C TYR A 469 -8.17 3.75 17.40
N ASN A 470 -7.26 2.80 17.55
CA ASN A 470 -7.39 1.66 18.48
C ASN A 470 -7.08 2.04 19.96
N PHE A 471 -7.25 3.30 20.34
CA PHE A 471 -6.99 3.78 21.70
C PHE A 471 -8.02 4.83 22.12
N THR A 472 -8.20 5.01 23.44
CA THR A 472 -9.18 5.96 23.98
C THR A 472 -8.67 7.39 23.83
N MET A 473 -9.46 8.28 23.24
CA MET A 473 -9.07 9.67 22.99
C MET A 473 -9.82 10.66 23.90
N ARG A 474 -9.09 11.60 24.50
CA ARG A 474 -9.68 12.68 25.31
C ARG A 474 -9.74 13.97 24.50
N VAL A 475 -10.94 14.35 24.08
CA VAL A 475 -11.20 15.62 23.41
C VAL A 475 -11.46 16.69 24.49
N PRO A 476 -10.61 17.73 24.57
CA PRO A 476 -10.83 18.82 25.52
C PRO A 476 -12.06 19.64 25.12
N ALA A 477 -12.49 20.53 26.03
CA ALA A 477 -13.49 21.53 25.68
C ALA A 477 -12.99 22.34 24.46
N SER A 478 -13.80 22.40 23.42
CA SER A 478 -13.43 22.89 22.10
C SER A 478 -14.48 23.87 21.55
N THR A 479 -14.21 24.47 20.41
CA THR A 479 -15.17 25.32 19.70
C THR A 479 -15.25 24.89 18.25
N ILE A 480 -16.46 24.88 17.70
CA ILE A 480 -16.72 24.67 16.29
C ILE A 480 -17.42 25.88 15.70
N PHE A 481 -16.91 26.29 14.55
CA PHE A 481 -17.54 27.24 13.65
C PHE A 481 -18.28 26.45 12.56
N MET A 482 -19.53 26.80 12.34
CA MET A 482 -20.33 26.30 11.22
C MET A 482 -20.81 27.49 10.41
N HIS A 483 -20.59 27.41 9.10
CA HIS A 483 -21.16 28.31 8.12
C HIS A 483 -22.16 27.51 7.30
N ILE A 484 -23.42 27.96 7.33
CA ILE A 484 -24.57 27.39 6.62
C ILE A 484 -25.35 28.52 5.99
N ASN A 485 -26.37 28.23 5.19
CA ASN A 485 -27.22 29.27 4.63
C ASN A 485 -27.96 30.06 5.73
N GLY A 486 -27.48 31.26 6.02
CA GLY A 486 -28.07 32.17 7.00
C GLY A 486 -28.99 33.24 6.43
N ALA A 487 -29.39 33.15 5.16
CA ALA A 487 -30.33 34.08 4.54
C ALA A 487 -31.43 33.29 3.82
N LYS A 488 -32.50 32.94 4.54
CA LYS A 488 -33.61 32.13 4.02
C LYS A 488 -34.87 32.97 3.82
N GLN A 489 -35.84 32.47 3.07
CA GLN A 489 -37.16 33.09 2.92
C GLN A 489 -38.26 32.09 3.31
N VAL A 490 -39.23 32.56 4.09
CA VAL A 490 -40.35 31.75 4.55
C VAL A 490 -41.68 32.41 4.22
N GLU A 491 -42.60 31.64 3.66
CA GLU A 491 -44.00 32.02 3.51
C GLU A 491 -44.74 31.61 4.78
N VAL A 492 -45.40 32.56 5.43
CA VAL A 492 -46.20 32.35 6.64
C VAL A 492 -47.67 32.47 6.26
N THR A 493 -48.43 31.39 6.46
CA THR A 493 -49.89 31.41 6.38
C THR A 493 -50.44 31.77 7.77
N MET A 494 -51.23 32.83 7.81
CA MET A 494 -51.89 33.30 9.03
C MET A 494 -53.37 32.94 9.04
N GLU A 495 -53.99 33.05 10.20
CA GLU A 495 -55.43 32.87 10.39
C GLU A 495 -56.25 33.77 9.45
N GLY A 496 -57.23 33.16 8.77
CA GLY A 496 -57.97 33.79 7.67
C GLY A 496 -57.39 33.53 6.27
N GLY A 497 -56.32 32.73 6.14
CA GLY A 497 -55.72 32.35 4.87
C GLY A 497 -54.75 33.38 4.27
N ILE A 498 -54.37 34.39 5.05
CA ILE A 498 -53.47 35.46 4.61
C ILE A 498 -52.04 34.92 4.55
N LYS A 499 -51.41 34.98 3.38
CA LYS A 499 -50.01 34.59 3.17
C LYS A 499 -49.08 35.79 3.11
N ARG A 500 -47.93 35.71 3.79
CA ARG A 500 -46.90 36.76 3.80
C ARG A 500 -45.51 36.14 3.75
N ASN A 501 -44.63 36.74 2.96
CA ASN A 501 -43.24 36.29 2.84
C ASN A 501 -42.32 37.11 3.77
N TYR A 502 -41.49 36.40 4.52
CA TYR A 502 -40.49 36.96 5.42
C TYR A 502 -39.09 36.50 4.98
N ARG A 503 -38.13 37.42 4.95
CA ARG A 503 -36.70 37.09 4.96
C ARG A 503 -36.30 36.76 6.40
N MET A 504 -35.69 35.60 6.56
CA MET A 504 -35.16 35.09 7.82
C MET A 504 -33.63 35.13 7.75
N PHE A 505 -33.00 35.80 8.71
CA PHE A 505 -31.54 35.90 8.79
C PHE A 505 -31.01 35.14 9.99
N TRP A 506 -29.92 34.39 9.83
CA TRP A 506 -29.22 33.69 10.91
C TRP A 506 -27.76 34.14 10.96
N GLY A 507 -27.17 34.18 12.15
CA GLY A 507 -25.78 34.60 12.30
C GLY A 507 -25.56 36.08 11.98
N LEU A 508 -24.31 36.50 11.79
CA LEU A 508 -23.94 37.92 11.79
C LEU A 508 -24.47 38.73 10.61
N ASN A 509 -24.88 39.99 10.87
CA ASN A 509 -25.26 40.94 9.83
C ASN A 509 -24.36 42.18 9.83
N ASN A 510 -23.08 42.04 9.44
CA ASN A 510 -22.26 43.13 8.87
C ASN A 510 -20.89 42.62 8.39
N GLY A 511 -20.61 42.74 7.10
CA GLY A 511 -19.26 42.52 6.51
C GLY A 511 -18.30 43.71 6.66
N GLY A 512 -18.56 44.62 7.62
CA GLY A 512 -17.78 45.86 7.80
C GLY A 512 -16.69 45.74 8.87
N GLU A 513 -15.43 45.90 8.45
CA GLU A 513 -14.23 46.24 9.24
C GLU A 513 -13.73 45.27 10.34
N LYS A 514 -14.48 44.25 10.76
CA LYS A 514 -14.07 43.32 11.84
C LYS A 514 -14.18 41.84 11.47
N GLY A 515 -13.28 41.36 10.61
CA GLY A 515 -12.78 39.98 10.69
C GLY A 515 -13.63 38.83 10.11
N GLY A 516 -14.17 38.98 8.89
CA GLY A 516 -14.44 37.85 7.99
C GLY A 516 -15.65 36.95 8.27
N ALA A 517 -16.46 37.21 9.31
CA ALA A 517 -17.68 36.44 9.60
C ALA A 517 -18.94 37.15 9.08
N THR A 518 -19.75 36.44 8.28
CA THR A 518 -20.93 36.95 7.56
C THR A 518 -22.23 36.22 7.97
N ARG A 519 -23.36 36.53 7.34
CA ARG A 519 -24.65 35.83 7.59
C ARG A 519 -24.46 34.32 7.41
N GLY A 520 -25.01 33.52 8.32
CA GLY A 520 -24.80 32.07 8.36
C GLY A 520 -23.63 31.61 9.23
N SER A 521 -22.81 32.54 9.72
CA SER A 521 -21.70 32.24 10.64
C SER A 521 -22.19 31.96 12.06
N MET A 522 -22.01 30.73 12.52
CA MET A 522 -22.48 30.26 13.82
C MET A 522 -21.37 29.59 14.63
N PHE A 523 -21.38 29.80 15.95
CA PHE A 523 -20.31 29.38 16.85
C PHE A 523 -20.87 28.61 18.03
N PHE A 524 -20.28 27.45 18.29
CA PHE A 524 -20.69 26.55 19.36
C PHE A 524 -19.49 26.06 20.17
N LYS A 525 -19.64 26.10 21.49
CA LYS A 525 -18.72 25.45 22.41
C LYS A 525 -19.12 23.99 22.56
N MET A 526 -18.15 23.12 22.58
CA MET A 526 -18.33 21.68 22.77
C MET A 526 -17.73 21.30 24.12
N ASP A 527 -18.53 20.68 24.98
CA ASP A 527 -18.05 20.10 26.24
C ASP A 527 -16.97 19.03 25.97
N ALA A 528 -16.04 18.89 26.91
CA ALA A 528 -15.02 17.85 26.84
C ALA A 528 -15.67 16.46 26.85
N ALA A 529 -15.13 15.55 26.04
CA ALA A 529 -15.61 14.18 25.96
C ALA A 529 -14.45 13.18 25.84
N THR A 530 -14.71 11.94 26.26
CA THR A 530 -13.80 10.81 26.05
C THR A 530 -14.44 9.89 25.02
N LEU A 531 -13.75 9.67 23.90
CA LEU A 531 -14.16 8.76 22.82
C LEU A 531 -13.40 7.45 22.99
N GLU A 532 -14.13 6.34 23.08
CA GLU A 532 -13.55 5.00 23.05
C GLU A 532 -13.04 4.62 21.64
N PRO A 533 -12.25 3.54 21.49
CA PRO A 533 -11.78 3.08 20.18
C PRO A 533 -12.94 2.89 19.20
N GLY A 534 -12.84 3.51 18.03
CA GLY A 534 -13.82 3.44 16.96
C GLY A 534 -15.14 4.16 17.19
N GLN A 535 -15.30 4.85 18.34
CA GLN A 535 -16.56 5.47 18.74
C GLN A 535 -16.79 6.82 18.03
N THR A 536 -18.04 7.07 17.64
CA THR A 536 -18.51 8.38 17.17
C THR A 536 -19.49 8.96 18.19
N LEU A 537 -19.21 10.17 18.68
CA LEU A 537 -20.08 10.90 19.61
C LEU A 537 -20.75 12.08 18.92
N VAL A 538 -22.01 12.34 19.29
CA VAL A 538 -22.81 13.47 18.79
C VAL A 538 -22.98 14.50 19.89
N TRP A 539 -22.54 15.73 19.63
CA TRP A 539 -22.75 16.91 20.45
C TRP A 539 -24.03 17.63 20.02
N SER A 540 -24.89 17.94 20.99
CA SER A 540 -26.16 18.66 20.77
C SER A 540 -26.50 19.56 21.96
N PRO A 541 -27.49 20.48 21.87
CA PRO A 541 -27.83 21.36 22.97
C PRO A 541 -28.24 20.60 24.23
N SER A 542 -27.68 20.99 25.38
CA SER A 542 -28.00 20.38 26.69
C SER A 542 -29.32 20.87 27.29
N LYS A 543 -29.77 22.05 26.88
CA LYS A 543 -30.96 22.75 27.37
C LYS A 543 -31.51 23.67 26.29
N ASN A 544 -32.72 24.17 26.51
CA ASN A 544 -33.23 25.30 25.74
C ASN A 544 -32.58 26.60 26.23
N ALA A 545 -31.99 27.38 25.34
CA ALA A 545 -31.29 28.62 25.69
C ALA A 545 -31.40 29.65 24.57
N ASP A 546 -31.19 30.92 24.89
CA ASP A 546 -31.05 31.97 23.88
C ASP A 546 -29.74 31.78 23.11
N TYR A 547 -29.75 31.95 21.78
CA TYR A 547 -28.53 31.88 20.98
C TYR A 547 -27.72 33.16 21.15
N GLN A 548 -26.48 33.04 21.62
CA GLN A 548 -25.61 34.18 21.81
C GLN A 548 -24.78 34.45 20.56
N GLU A 549 -24.82 35.70 20.07
CA GLU A 549 -24.06 36.13 18.90
C GLU A 549 -22.59 36.44 19.23
N THR A 550 -21.81 36.75 18.19
CA THR A 550 -20.34 36.60 18.22
C THR A 550 -19.56 37.52 19.16
N ASP A 551 -20.18 38.58 19.67
CA ASP A 551 -19.56 39.47 20.66
C ASP A 551 -19.35 38.72 21.99
N SER A 552 -20.11 37.65 22.26
CA SER A 552 -19.94 36.75 23.41
C SER A 552 -20.76 35.46 23.19
N PHE A 553 -20.25 34.48 22.44
CA PHE A 553 -20.93 33.20 22.18
C PHE A 553 -20.69 32.12 23.26
N GLY A 554 -20.21 32.54 24.44
CA GLY A 554 -19.74 31.65 25.52
C GLY A 554 -20.81 30.73 26.13
N GLY A 555 -22.09 31.04 25.94
CA GLY A 555 -23.25 30.26 26.39
C GLY A 555 -23.79 29.25 25.37
N ASN A 556 -23.28 29.23 24.14
CA ASN A 556 -23.71 28.31 23.08
C ASN A 556 -23.07 26.93 23.26
N THR A 557 -23.42 26.21 24.32
CA THR A 557 -22.77 24.95 24.71
C THR A 557 -23.51 23.71 24.20
N LEU A 558 -22.76 22.82 23.54
CA LEU A 558 -23.17 21.49 23.11
C LEU A 558 -22.55 20.42 24.00
N THR A 559 -23.30 19.35 24.24
CA THR A 559 -22.89 18.23 25.09
C THR A 559 -23.19 16.88 24.44
N THR A 560 -22.46 15.84 24.85
CA THR A 560 -22.71 14.46 24.43
C THR A 560 -23.56 13.68 25.42
N SER A 561 -23.82 14.23 26.61
CA SER A 561 -24.45 13.52 27.74
C SER A 561 -25.95 13.34 27.61
N VAL A 562 -26.58 14.00 26.63
CA VAL A 562 -28.01 13.87 26.34
C VAL A 562 -28.20 13.73 24.83
N ALA A 563 -29.17 12.90 24.43
CA ALA A 563 -29.58 12.82 23.04
C ALA A 563 -30.23 14.14 22.59
N PRO A 564 -30.17 14.52 21.30
CA PRO A 564 -30.96 15.61 20.75
C PRO A 564 -32.44 15.49 21.13
N SER A 565 -33.07 16.61 21.49
CA SER A 565 -34.49 16.67 21.81
C SER A 565 -35.12 17.93 21.21
N PRO A 566 -36.36 17.86 20.68
CA PRO A 566 -37.09 19.04 20.23
C PRO A 566 -37.24 20.14 21.31
N SER A 567 -37.19 19.76 22.59
CA SER A 567 -37.25 20.68 23.74
C SER A 567 -35.92 21.34 24.13
N ARG A 568 -34.81 21.00 23.45
CA ARG A 568 -33.47 21.54 23.72
C ARG A 568 -32.92 22.19 22.44
N ALA A 569 -33.16 23.48 22.28
CA ALA A 569 -32.71 24.27 21.15
C ALA A 569 -31.97 25.55 21.60
N PHE A 570 -31.26 26.19 20.69
CA PHE A 570 -30.97 27.60 20.81
C PHE A 570 -32.07 28.41 20.13
N TYR A 571 -32.77 29.28 20.85
CA TYR A 571 -33.85 30.08 20.27
C TYR A 571 -33.40 31.52 20.01
N MET A 572 -34.05 32.19 19.05
CA MET A 572 -33.83 33.60 18.70
C MET A 572 -35.18 34.29 18.47
N ASP A 573 -35.38 35.43 19.13
CA ASP A 573 -36.59 36.28 19.01
C ASP A 573 -36.38 37.50 18.11
N ALA A 574 -35.20 38.10 18.23
CA ALA A 574 -34.75 39.26 17.48
C ALA A 574 -33.21 39.26 17.47
N HIS A 575 -32.60 39.91 16.49
CA HIS A 575 -31.16 40.14 16.47
C HIS A 575 -30.83 41.40 17.31
N GLU A 576 -29.70 41.41 18.01
CA GLU A 576 -29.28 42.61 18.77
C GLU A 576 -28.91 43.79 17.85
N LYS A 577 -28.36 43.50 16.66
CA LYS A 577 -27.85 44.49 15.69
C LYS A 577 -28.68 44.61 14.41
N ALA A 578 -29.70 43.77 14.23
CA ALA A 578 -30.52 43.70 13.02
C ALA A 578 -31.89 43.03 13.29
N ASN A 579 -32.63 42.76 12.22
CA ASN A 579 -34.02 42.34 12.23
C ASN A 579 -34.12 40.87 11.74
N LEU A 580 -34.41 39.91 12.64
CA LEU A 580 -34.39 38.46 12.38
C LEU A 580 -35.34 38.00 11.25
N PHE A 581 -36.57 38.52 11.24
CA PHE A 581 -37.63 38.25 10.26
C PHE A 581 -38.14 39.55 9.62
N THR A 582 -37.71 39.83 8.40
CA THR A 582 -38.05 41.06 7.68
C THR A 582 -39.08 40.80 6.57
N PRO A 583 -40.26 41.46 6.56
CA PRO A 583 -41.24 41.30 5.48
C PRO A 583 -40.68 41.74 4.11
N LEU A 584 -40.94 40.97 3.04
CA LEU A 584 -40.43 41.24 1.68
C LEU A 584 -41.14 42.37 0.94
N GLN A 585 -42.44 42.57 1.17
CA GLN A 585 -43.21 43.66 0.58
C GLN A 585 -44.07 44.33 1.65
N TYR A 586 -43.89 45.64 1.80
CA TYR A 586 -44.86 46.47 2.50
C TYR A 586 -46.06 46.66 1.57
N PRO A 587 -47.31 46.45 2.01
CA PRO A 587 -48.47 46.80 1.20
C PRO A 587 -48.38 48.30 0.88
N LYS A 588 -48.15 48.64 -0.39
CA LYS A 588 -48.09 50.04 -0.87
C LYS A 588 -49.45 50.74 -0.85
N GLU A 589 -50.54 50.01 -0.58
CA GLU A 589 -51.91 50.48 -0.85
C GLU A 589 -52.70 50.98 0.36
N ASP A 590 -52.18 50.98 1.60
CA ASP A 590 -52.88 51.70 2.69
C ASP A 590 -51.93 52.19 3.80
N LEU A 591 -51.43 53.42 3.63
CA LEU A 591 -50.34 54.02 4.41
C LEU A 591 -50.80 54.94 5.55
N THR A 592 -51.92 54.65 6.24
CA THR A 592 -52.29 55.50 7.39
C THR A 592 -52.33 54.84 8.75
N THR A 593 -52.36 53.50 8.87
CA THR A 593 -52.35 52.89 10.23
C THR A 593 -51.66 51.54 10.42
N ALA A 594 -51.32 50.74 9.40
CA ALA A 594 -50.83 49.36 9.61
C ALA A 594 -49.36 49.12 9.19
N VAL A 595 -48.39 49.66 9.94
CA VAL A 595 -46.98 49.28 9.78
C VAL A 595 -46.78 47.86 10.33
N ILE A 596 -46.49 46.89 9.47
CA ILE A 596 -46.02 45.57 9.89
C ILE A 596 -44.65 45.78 10.54
N VAL A 597 -44.55 45.47 11.84
CA VAL A 597 -43.31 45.58 12.60
C VAL A 597 -42.48 44.32 12.36
N VAL A 598 -41.16 44.49 12.21
CA VAL A 598 -40.22 43.39 12.05
C VAL A 598 -40.30 42.39 13.22
N ASN A 599 -40.11 41.10 12.94
CA ASN A 599 -40.20 39.98 13.89
C ASN A 599 -41.62 39.72 14.39
N ARG A 600 -42.64 40.27 13.70
CA ARG A 600 -44.04 40.13 14.10
C ARG A 600 -44.98 39.78 12.93
N ALA A 601 -46.07 39.11 13.27
CA ALA A 601 -47.14 38.70 12.38
C ALA A 601 -48.46 39.46 12.67
N GLN A 602 -49.22 39.75 11.61
CA GLN A 602 -50.44 40.58 11.65
C GLN A 602 -51.63 39.86 12.26
N SER A 603 -51.75 38.55 12.01
CA SER A 603 -52.69 37.65 12.66
C SER A 603 -51.96 36.37 13.08
N ARG A 604 -52.67 35.45 13.74
CA ARG A 604 -52.08 34.25 14.33
C ARG A 604 -51.43 33.39 13.24
N PRO A 605 -50.10 33.15 13.29
CA PRO A 605 -49.45 32.22 12.36
C PRO A 605 -49.98 30.80 12.57
N ILE A 606 -50.27 30.09 11.48
CA ILE A 606 -50.81 28.72 11.51
C ILE A 606 -49.78 27.74 10.97
N GLU A 607 -49.21 28.03 9.82
CA GLU A 607 -48.25 27.17 9.12
C GLU A 607 -47.24 28.02 8.35
N TRP A 608 -46.13 27.41 7.97
CA TRP A 608 -45.09 28.02 7.17
C TRP A 608 -44.43 27.02 6.21
N ARG A 609 -43.72 27.56 5.23
CA ARG A 609 -42.81 26.80 4.36
C ARG A 609 -41.65 27.68 3.91
N GLU A 610 -40.50 27.07 3.60
CA GLU A 610 -39.41 27.77 2.93
C GLU A 610 -39.81 28.04 1.47
N VAL A 611 -39.60 29.26 1.00
CA VAL A 611 -39.89 29.67 -0.37
C VAL A 611 -38.67 30.30 -1.00
N VAL A 612 -38.53 30.11 -2.30
CA VAL A 612 -37.42 30.68 -3.07
C VAL A 612 -38.01 31.76 -3.97
N PRO A 613 -37.51 33.01 -3.88
CA PRO A 613 -37.97 34.05 -4.80
C PRO A 613 -37.57 33.70 -6.24
N ALA A 614 -38.35 34.16 -7.22
CA ALA A 614 -38.02 33.97 -8.62
C ALA A 614 -36.61 34.50 -8.91
N ARG A 615 -35.79 33.72 -9.62
CA ARG A 615 -34.44 34.14 -10.01
C ARG A 615 -34.51 35.45 -10.80
N PRO A 616 -33.70 36.47 -10.48
CA PRO A 616 -33.60 37.69 -11.27
C PRO A 616 -33.28 37.40 -12.75
N ALA A 617 -33.68 38.30 -13.65
CA ALA A 617 -33.43 38.15 -15.08
C ALA A 617 -31.93 38.07 -15.41
N ALA A 618 -31.57 37.42 -16.53
CA ALA A 618 -30.18 37.30 -16.95
C ALA A 618 -29.50 38.68 -17.06
N GLY A 619 -28.38 38.87 -16.35
CA GLY A 619 -27.62 40.13 -16.29
C GLY A 619 -27.97 41.05 -15.10
N ALA A 620 -28.98 40.72 -14.30
CA ALA A 620 -29.27 41.40 -13.04
C ALA A 620 -28.42 40.82 -11.90
N ASN A 621 -28.08 41.65 -10.89
CA ASN A 621 -27.23 41.23 -9.79
C ASN A 621 -28.04 40.39 -8.79
N VAL A 622 -27.79 39.08 -8.80
CA VAL A 622 -28.48 38.09 -7.96
C VAL A 622 -28.29 38.37 -6.46
N GLN A 623 -27.14 38.96 -6.07
CA GLN A 623 -26.81 39.33 -4.69
C GLN A 623 -27.60 40.55 -4.20
N GLU A 624 -27.91 41.50 -5.08
CA GLU A 624 -28.60 42.75 -4.73
C GLU A 624 -30.13 42.65 -4.86
N ASP A 625 -30.63 41.81 -5.77
CA ASP A 625 -32.07 41.70 -6.10
C ASP A 625 -32.86 40.73 -5.19
N GLY A 626 -32.26 40.29 -4.08
CA GLY A 626 -32.99 39.59 -3.02
C GLY A 626 -33.24 38.10 -3.26
N TYR A 627 -32.49 37.48 -4.16
CA TYR A 627 -32.36 36.03 -4.27
C TYR A 627 -31.54 35.53 -3.08
N THR A 628 -32.05 34.54 -2.35
CA THR A 628 -31.33 33.97 -1.21
C THR A 628 -30.28 33.02 -1.72
N GLN A 629 -29.00 33.34 -1.62
CA GLN A 629 -27.92 32.44 -2.01
C GLN A 629 -27.37 31.70 -0.78
N ALA A 630 -26.94 30.46 -0.99
CA ALA A 630 -26.11 29.73 -0.04
C ALA A 630 -24.70 29.69 -0.62
N ASP A 631 -23.88 30.68 -0.26
CA ASP A 631 -22.57 30.85 -0.92
C ASP A 631 -21.52 29.88 -0.39
N ASP A 632 -21.62 29.44 0.88
CA ASP A 632 -20.59 28.64 1.54
C ASP A 632 -21.18 27.71 2.63
N TYR A 633 -20.82 26.43 2.57
CA TYR A 633 -20.97 25.45 3.64
C TYR A 633 -19.58 25.05 4.13
N LEU A 634 -19.30 25.41 5.38
CA LEU A 634 -17.97 25.28 5.97
C LEU A 634 -18.04 24.92 7.45
N MET A 635 -17.10 24.10 7.90
CA MET A 635 -16.85 23.81 9.30
C MET A 635 -15.39 24.00 9.65
N SER A 636 -15.15 24.65 10.78
CA SER A 636 -13.81 24.70 11.37
C SER A 636 -13.89 24.34 12.85
N TRP A 637 -13.32 23.19 13.19
CA TRP A 637 -13.18 22.74 14.57
C TRP A 637 -11.83 23.18 15.13
N LYS A 638 -11.85 23.80 16.31
CA LYS A 638 -10.70 24.28 17.06
C LYS A 638 -10.55 23.50 18.35
N MET A 639 -9.33 23.04 18.65
CA MET A 639 -9.02 22.21 19.82
C MET A 639 -9.00 22.98 21.15
N SER A 640 -9.60 24.17 21.19
CA SER A 640 -9.65 25.02 22.37
C SER A 640 -11.02 25.67 22.45
N SER A 641 -11.55 25.73 23.67
CA SER A 641 -12.77 26.47 23.93
C SER A 641 -12.50 27.96 23.84
N THR A 642 -13.38 28.67 23.16
CA THR A 642 -13.30 30.12 22.90
C THR A 642 -14.68 30.74 23.11
N ASP A 643 -14.71 32.03 23.43
CA ASP A 643 -15.96 32.75 23.78
C ASP A 643 -16.25 33.93 22.84
N THR A 644 -15.27 34.36 22.05
CA THR A 644 -15.36 35.50 21.13
C THR A 644 -14.67 35.20 19.80
N LEU A 645 -15.04 35.92 18.74
CA LEU A 645 -14.45 35.76 17.41
C LEU A 645 -12.92 35.96 17.42
N LEU A 646 -12.41 36.94 18.18
CA LEU A 646 -10.97 37.19 18.30
C LEU A 646 -10.25 35.98 18.90
N THR A 647 -10.78 35.43 20.00
CA THR A 647 -10.21 34.23 20.64
C THR A 647 -10.30 33.00 19.74
N PHE A 648 -11.34 32.88 18.91
CA PHE A 648 -11.49 31.80 17.93
C PHE A 648 -10.46 31.90 16.80
N GLN A 649 -10.24 33.09 16.24
CA GLN A 649 -9.25 33.32 15.18
C GLN A 649 -7.83 33.00 15.65
N ASP A 650 -7.51 33.26 16.93
CA ASP A 650 -6.21 32.97 17.54
C ASP A 650 -6.06 31.51 18.03
N ALA A 651 -7.14 30.73 18.01
CA ALA A 651 -7.14 29.34 18.43
C ALA A 651 -6.57 28.40 17.36
N LYS A 652 -5.90 27.35 17.85
CA LYS A 652 -5.28 26.29 17.05
C LYS A 652 -6.33 25.53 16.23
N MET A 653 -6.17 25.52 14.91
CA MET A 653 -7.03 24.74 14.02
C MET A 653 -6.86 23.24 14.25
N GLY A 654 -7.96 22.49 14.34
CA GLY A 654 -7.95 21.03 14.38
C GLY A 654 -8.35 20.44 13.03
N ARG A 655 -9.59 20.67 12.60
CA ARG A 655 -10.12 20.18 11.31
C ARG A 655 -10.81 21.31 10.57
N PHE A 656 -10.63 21.35 9.26
CA PHE A 656 -11.31 22.24 8.34
C PHE A 656 -11.99 21.41 7.26
N VAL A 657 -13.31 21.57 7.14
CA VAL A 657 -14.12 20.87 6.15
C VAL A 657 -14.98 21.88 5.41
N SER A 658 -14.87 21.97 4.08
CA SER A 658 -15.76 22.74 3.23
C SER A 658 -16.34 21.87 2.14
N CYS A 659 -17.65 21.97 1.94
CA CYS A 659 -18.36 21.28 0.87
C CYS A 659 -18.98 22.24 -0.15
N ALA A 660 -18.56 23.52 -0.19
CA ALA A 660 -19.20 24.53 -1.04
C ALA A 660 -18.25 25.44 -1.83
N TYR A 661 -16.93 25.30 -1.72
CA TYR A 661 -16.01 26.06 -2.59
C TYR A 661 -16.17 25.64 -4.05
N GLN A 662 -17.18 26.17 -4.74
CA GLN A 662 -17.38 26.03 -6.16
C GLN A 662 -16.45 27.01 -6.86
N TYR A 663 -15.37 26.45 -7.40
CA TYR A 663 -14.42 27.25 -8.14
C TYR A 663 -14.99 27.55 -9.54
N GLY A 664 -15.62 28.71 -9.70
CA GLY A 664 -16.23 29.10 -10.95
C GLY A 664 -17.61 29.74 -10.87
N ASP A 665 -18.19 29.90 -9.68
CA ASP A 665 -19.48 30.57 -9.48
C ASP A 665 -20.67 29.87 -10.16
N GLU A 666 -21.29 28.93 -9.45
CA GLU A 666 -22.73 28.76 -9.59
C GLU A 666 -23.35 28.76 -8.20
N ASP A 667 -24.42 29.54 -8.07
CA ASP A 667 -25.18 29.70 -6.83
C ASP A 667 -25.76 28.34 -6.40
N GLU A 668 -25.45 27.85 -5.20
CA GLU A 668 -26.14 26.68 -4.68
C GLU A 668 -27.63 27.01 -4.54
N MET A 669 -28.47 26.42 -5.41
CA MET A 669 -29.87 26.83 -5.51
C MET A 669 -30.61 26.50 -4.21
N PRO A 670 -31.38 27.44 -3.65
CA PRO A 670 -32.25 27.17 -2.52
C PRO A 670 -33.30 26.13 -2.90
N VAL A 671 -33.64 25.25 -1.96
CA VAL A 671 -34.63 24.20 -2.20
C VAL A 671 -36.02 24.74 -1.89
N GLU A 672 -36.87 24.91 -2.91
CA GLU A 672 -38.25 25.38 -2.73
C GLU A 672 -39.15 24.27 -2.18
N TRP A 673 -39.92 24.59 -1.14
CA TRP A 673 -40.90 23.66 -0.62
C TRP A 673 -42.23 23.80 -1.36
N THR A 674 -42.82 22.66 -1.71
CA THR A 674 -44.16 22.61 -2.30
C THR A 674 -45.19 23.33 -1.42
N SER A 675 -46.17 24.00 -2.04
CA SER A 675 -47.28 24.65 -1.34
C SER A 675 -48.27 23.66 -0.72
N LEU A 676 -48.13 22.37 -1.03
CA LEU A 676 -49.02 21.30 -0.59
C LEU A 676 -48.60 20.67 0.74
N ASP A 677 -47.37 20.95 1.21
CA ASP A 677 -46.78 20.32 2.39
C ASP A 677 -46.12 21.42 3.25
N THR A 678 -46.92 22.02 4.13
CA THR A 678 -46.53 23.11 5.05
C THR A 678 -46.28 22.56 6.45
N VAL A 679 -45.47 23.28 7.23
CA VAL A 679 -45.15 22.92 8.62
C VAL A 679 -45.99 23.77 9.56
N PRO A 680 -46.67 23.19 10.57
CA PRO A 680 -47.46 23.97 11.52
C PRO A 680 -46.56 24.81 12.44
N PHE A 681 -47.05 25.97 12.84
CA PHE A 681 -46.42 26.83 13.85
C PHE A 681 -46.73 26.32 15.26
N ALA A 682 -45.69 26.04 16.03
CA ALA A 682 -45.83 25.81 17.47
C ALA A 682 -46.15 27.13 18.21
N LYS A 683 -46.99 27.07 19.24
CA LYS A 683 -47.22 28.19 20.17
C LYS A 683 -46.22 28.10 21.33
N THR A 684 -45.45 29.16 21.55
CA THR A 684 -44.63 29.36 22.75
C THR A 684 -45.15 30.58 23.53
N SER A 685 -44.52 30.88 24.67
CA SER A 685 -44.76 32.12 25.41
C SER A 685 -43.44 32.86 25.67
N VAL A 686 -43.54 34.06 26.23
CA VAL A 686 -42.37 34.81 26.71
C VAL A 686 -41.68 34.07 27.86
N SER A 687 -42.44 33.38 28.72
CA SER A 687 -41.92 32.66 29.89
C SER A 687 -41.52 31.20 29.61
N ASN A 688 -42.06 30.58 28.55
CA ASN A 688 -41.72 29.23 28.13
C ASN A 688 -41.43 29.22 26.64
N THR A 689 -40.13 29.10 26.32
CA THR A 689 -39.61 29.13 24.96
C THR A 689 -39.41 27.73 24.37
N THR A 690 -39.83 26.67 25.04
CA THR A 690 -39.63 25.29 24.56
C THR A 690 -40.76 24.85 23.61
N ILE A 691 -40.42 23.98 22.64
CA ILE A 691 -41.39 23.31 21.77
C ILE A 691 -41.24 21.79 21.85
N SER A 692 -42.33 21.05 21.63
CA SER A 692 -42.33 19.58 21.54
C SER A 692 -42.42 19.05 20.10
N GLN A 693 -42.65 19.94 19.14
CA GLN A 693 -42.75 19.60 17.72
C GLN A 693 -41.37 19.20 17.19
N ILE A 694 -41.31 18.01 16.57
CA ILE A 694 -40.10 17.51 15.91
C ILE A 694 -39.78 18.42 14.71
N PRO A 695 -38.51 18.82 14.52
CA PRO A 695 -38.10 19.53 13.31
C PRO A 695 -38.41 18.73 12.04
N ASP A 696 -39.01 19.39 11.05
CA ASP A 696 -39.26 18.77 9.75
C ASP A 696 -37.93 18.41 9.08
N ARG A 697 -37.86 17.25 8.40
CA ARG A 697 -36.63 16.80 7.72
C ARG A 697 -36.07 17.84 6.74
N ARG A 698 -36.94 18.65 6.14
CA ARG A 698 -36.56 19.69 5.17
C ARG A 698 -35.85 20.88 5.82
N THR A 699 -35.88 20.99 7.14
CA THR A 699 -35.15 22.03 7.88
C THR A 699 -33.72 21.64 8.22
N ARG A 700 -33.31 20.40 7.91
CA ARG A 700 -31.93 19.97 8.06
C ARG A 700 -31.06 20.72 7.06
N ASP A 701 -30.09 21.46 7.56
CA ASP A 701 -29.11 22.19 6.77
C ASP A 701 -27.69 21.87 7.26
N GLY A 702 -26.74 21.71 6.34
CA GLY A 702 -25.37 21.26 6.63
C GLY A 702 -25.00 19.98 5.89
N PHE A 703 -23.90 19.35 6.33
CA PHE A 703 -23.28 18.26 5.60
C PHE A 703 -22.63 17.23 6.53
N ARG A 704 -22.44 16.03 5.97
CA ARG A 704 -21.81 14.90 6.66
C ARG A 704 -20.86 14.16 5.75
N LEU A 705 -20.01 13.34 6.35
CA LEU A 705 -19.26 12.33 5.64
C LEU A 705 -20.24 11.39 4.90
N ARG A 706 -19.95 11.10 3.63
CA ARG A 706 -20.78 10.27 2.77
C ARG A 706 -20.94 8.88 3.39
N TRP A 707 -22.14 8.34 3.28
CA TRP A 707 -22.42 6.99 3.77
C TRP A 707 -21.99 5.94 2.75
N SER A 708 -21.74 4.71 3.23
CA SER A 708 -21.42 3.57 2.37
C SER A 708 -22.56 3.25 1.39
N GLN A 709 -23.80 3.54 1.79
CA GLN A 709 -24.96 3.58 0.92
C GLN A 709 -25.59 4.95 1.08
N GLU A 710 -25.52 5.75 0.03
CA GLU A 710 -25.99 7.13 0.04
C GLU A 710 -27.51 7.19 -0.16
N THR A 711 -28.16 8.27 0.30
CA THR A 711 -29.63 8.36 0.30
C THR A 711 -30.20 8.42 -1.12
N GLU A 712 -31.43 7.91 -1.29
CA GLU A 712 -32.13 7.93 -2.58
C GLU A 712 -32.29 9.37 -3.09
N SER A 713 -32.59 10.32 -2.20
CA SER A 713 -32.72 11.74 -2.55
C SER A 713 -31.42 12.31 -3.12
N ASN A 714 -30.26 11.93 -2.57
CA ASN A 714 -28.95 12.35 -3.09
C ASN A 714 -28.66 11.72 -4.45
N LEU A 715 -28.95 10.43 -4.62
CA LEU A 715 -28.77 9.74 -5.90
C LEU A 715 -29.63 10.35 -7.03
N ILE A 716 -30.87 10.74 -6.73
CA ILE A 716 -31.78 11.38 -7.70
C ILE A 716 -31.41 12.86 -7.90
N GLY A 717 -30.96 13.55 -6.86
CA GLY A 717 -30.62 14.97 -6.87
C GLY A 717 -29.35 15.32 -7.66
N SER A 718 -28.67 14.34 -8.24
CA SER A 718 -27.34 14.47 -8.86
C SER A 718 -27.34 14.94 -10.32
N GLY A 719 -28.40 15.61 -10.79
CA GLY A 719 -28.49 16.16 -12.14
C GLY A 719 -28.26 15.12 -13.24
N LYS A 720 -27.33 15.39 -14.17
CA LYS A 720 -26.91 14.46 -15.25
C LYS A 720 -26.36 13.12 -14.75
N LEU A 721 -25.87 13.06 -13.50
CA LEU A 721 -25.36 11.84 -12.89
C LEU A 721 -26.44 11.07 -12.12
N ALA A 722 -27.69 11.55 -12.11
CA ALA A 722 -28.80 10.83 -11.51
C ALA A 722 -28.96 9.43 -12.14
N GLY A 723 -29.10 8.42 -11.28
CA GLY A 723 -29.19 7.01 -11.72
C GLY A 723 -27.85 6.37 -12.11
N THR A 724 -26.71 7.00 -11.77
CA THR A 724 -25.36 6.44 -11.99
C THR A 724 -24.64 6.17 -10.65
N GLY A 725 -23.67 5.26 -10.63
CA GLY A 725 -22.88 4.89 -9.45
C GLY A 725 -21.85 5.94 -8.97
N HIS A 726 -21.98 7.20 -9.35
CA HIS A 726 -20.98 8.24 -9.07
C HIS A 726 -20.75 8.52 -7.58
N LEU A 727 -21.79 8.39 -6.73
CA LEU A 727 -21.66 8.49 -5.27
C LEU A 727 -21.13 7.21 -4.61
N GLU A 728 -21.14 6.08 -5.31
CA GLU A 728 -20.62 4.81 -4.81
C GLU A 728 -19.09 4.87 -4.79
N ASP A 729 -18.51 4.91 -3.59
CA ASP A 729 -17.06 4.95 -3.41
C ASP A 729 -16.65 4.38 -2.04
N SER A 730 -15.44 3.85 -1.93
CA SER A 730 -14.86 3.48 -0.64
C SER A 730 -14.21 4.70 0.01
N ALA A 731 -14.80 5.16 1.11
CA ALA A 731 -14.24 6.25 1.92
C ALA A 731 -12.81 5.93 2.40
N ILE A 732 -12.51 4.67 2.71
CA ILE A 732 -11.19 4.27 3.23
C ILE A 732 -10.21 4.03 2.07
N GLY A 733 -10.68 3.50 0.93
CA GLY A 733 -9.83 3.20 -0.22
C GLY A 733 -9.31 4.45 -0.93
N ASN A 734 -10.21 5.40 -1.23
CA ASN A 734 -9.93 6.51 -2.15
C ASN A 734 -9.81 7.88 -1.49
N TRP A 735 -10.00 7.95 -0.16
CA TRP A 735 -9.97 9.21 0.61
C TRP A 735 -9.19 9.03 1.91
N ASN A 736 -8.66 10.13 2.45
CA ASN A 736 -7.83 10.17 3.65
C ASN A 736 -8.68 10.60 4.85
N MET A 737 -9.14 9.62 5.62
CA MET A 737 -9.98 9.87 6.79
C MET A 737 -9.28 10.66 7.90
N ARG A 738 -7.96 10.85 7.83
CA ARG A 738 -7.19 11.66 8.79
C ARG A 738 -6.81 13.04 8.26
N ALA A 739 -7.35 13.46 7.13
CA ALA A 739 -7.05 14.78 6.57
C ALA A 739 -7.50 15.91 7.50
N SER A 740 -6.63 16.90 7.70
CA SER A 740 -7.02 18.14 8.40
C SER A 740 -7.66 19.15 7.46
N TRP A 741 -7.37 19.02 6.16
CA TRP A 741 -7.92 19.82 5.09
C TRP A 741 -8.83 18.95 4.22
N ALA A 742 -10.13 19.15 4.37
CA ALA A 742 -11.14 18.56 3.50
C ALA A 742 -11.88 19.66 2.76
N PHE A 743 -11.56 19.85 1.48
CA PHE A 743 -12.32 20.72 0.59
C PHE A 743 -12.20 20.18 -0.83
N ARG A 744 -12.85 20.85 -1.77
CA ARG A 744 -12.95 20.42 -3.16
C ARG A 744 -11.56 20.28 -3.81
N ASN A 745 -11.32 19.11 -4.39
CA ASN A 745 -10.11 18.83 -5.16
C ASN A 745 -10.27 19.32 -6.62
N PRO A 746 -9.18 19.56 -7.40
CA PRO A 746 -9.26 20.03 -8.79
C PRO A 746 -10.05 19.16 -9.80
N PHE A 747 -10.41 17.92 -9.45
CA PHE A 747 -11.07 16.92 -10.29
C PHE A 747 -12.52 16.63 -9.86
N ASP A 748 -12.91 17.04 -8.65
CA ASP A 748 -14.30 17.03 -8.23
C ASP A 748 -15.03 18.17 -8.97
N ASN A 749 -16.03 17.88 -9.80
CA ASN A 749 -16.94 18.91 -10.35
C ASN A 749 -18.42 18.52 -10.19
N VAL A 750 -19.24 19.52 -10.46
CA VAL A 750 -20.63 19.77 -10.12
C VAL A 750 -21.59 18.96 -10.98
N SER A 751 -22.63 18.39 -10.37
CA SER A 751 -23.86 18.06 -11.10
C SER A 751 -24.46 19.34 -11.66
N ASN A 752 -24.89 19.35 -12.92
CA ASN A 752 -25.55 20.51 -13.55
C ASN A 752 -26.91 20.94 -12.92
N LEU A 753 -27.26 20.38 -11.77
CA LEU A 753 -28.44 20.66 -10.98
C LEU A 753 -28.02 20.69 -9.51
N ALA A 754 -28.45 21.72 -8.80
CA ALA A 754 -28.22 21.86 -7.37
C ALA A 754 -29.09 20.90 -6.55
N PRO A 755 -28.64 20.47 -5.35
CA PRO A 755 -27.35 20.81 -4.73
C PRO A 755 -26.18 20.14 -5.43
N ASN A 756 -25.05 20.83 -5.43
CA ASN A 756 -23.84 20.37 -6.10
C ASN A 756 -23.08 19.43 -5.15
N PHE A 757 -22.77 18.21 -5.59
CA PHE A 757 -22.08 17.20 -4.77
C PHE A 757 -20.55 17.34 -4.90
N PHE A 758 -19.82 17.29 -3.78
CA PHE A 758 -18.35 17.49 -3.78
C PHE A 758 -17.62 16.53 -2.85
N GLY A 759 -16.51 15.96 -3.31
CA GLY A 759 -15.62 15.16 -2.46
C GLY A 759 -16.34 14.04 -1.70
N ILE A 760 -15.83 13.68 -0.53
CA ILE A 760 -16.42 12.65 0.36
C ILE A 760 -17.43 13.22 1.38
N TYR A 761 -17.72 14.53 1.36
CA TYR A 761 -18.71 15.15 2.23
C TYR A 761 -19.93 15.58 1.42
N THR A 762 -21.11 15.15 1.83
CA THR A 762 -22.35 15.38 1.10
C THR A 762 -23.30 16.25 1.92
N ARG A 763 -23.93 17.24 1.27
CA ARG A 763 -25.08 17.96 1.82
C ARG A 763 -26.30 17.04 1.80
N ASP A 764 -27.06 17.03 2.90
CA ASP A 764 -28.24 16.18 2.98
C ASP A 764 -29.43 16.79 2.21
N LEU A 765 -30.00 16.04 1.26
CA LEU A 765 -31.30 16.33 0.65
C LEU A 765 -32.47 15.84 1.49
N PHE A 766 -33.70 16.17 1.06
CA PHE A 766 -34.94 15.86 1.78
C PHE A 766 -35.30 14.37 1.77
N ASP A 767 -34.57 13.59 2.56
CA ASP A 767 -34.77 12.14 2.68
C ASP A 767 -35.38 11.74 4.04
N GLY A 768 -36.11 10.62 4.08
CA GLY A 768 -36.56 10.02 5.34
C GLY A 768 -35.40 9.48 6.17
N ASP A 769 -34.33 9.07 5.51
CA ASP A 769 -33.12 8.52 6.14
C ASP A 769 -32.33 9.55 6.96
N VAL A 770 -32.53 10.85 6.69
CA VAL A 770 -31.91 11.96 7.41
C VAL A 770 -32.93 12.77 8.22
N ASP A 771 -34.13 12.22 8.44
CA ASP A 771 -35.09 12.86 9.33
C ASP A 771 -34.62 12.82 10.80
N TRP A 772 -35.27 13.62 11.66
CA TRP A 772 -34.90 13.75 13.06
C TRP A 772 -34.85 12.42 13.83
N ASN A 773 -35.76 11.50 13.53
CA ASN A 773 -35.87 10.22 14.23
C ASN A 773 -34.84 9.21 13.69
N SER A 774 -34.66 9.15 12.37
CA SER A 774 -33.70 8.27 11.69
C SER A 774 -32.26 8.58 12.10
N ILE A 775 -31.94 9.86 12.32
CA ILE A 775 -30.60 10.30 12.75
C ILE A 775 -30.46 10.48 14.27
N SER A 776 -31.46 10.05 15.03
CA SER A 776 -31.38 10.06 16.49
C SER A 776 -30.25 9.15 16.96
N PRO A 777 -29.29 9.66 17.75
CA PRO A 777 -28.16 8.86 18.20
C PRO A 777 -28.62 7.76 19.15
N ARG A 778 -27.91 6.64 19.13
CA ARG A 778 -28.12 5.58 20.12
C ARG A 778 -27.65 6.05 21.48
N SER A 779 -28.45 5.84 22.52
CA SER A 779 -28.04 6.13 23.89
C SER A 779 -27.33 4.91 24.48
N SER A 780 -26.07 5.07 24.88
CA SER A 780 -25.32 4.03 25.60
C SER A 780 -24.38 4.66 26.60
N GLY A 781 -24.39 4.17 27.85
CA GLY A 781 -23.55 4.71 28.93
C GLY A 781 -23.78 6.21 29.22
N GLY A 782 -24.98 6.73 28.94
CA GLY A 782 -25.29 8.16 29.07
C GLY A 782 -24.64 9.05 28.00
N LYS A 783 -24.19 8.49 26.88
CA LYS A 783 -23.63 9.22 25.73
C LYS A 783 -24.48 9.02 24.48
N ALA A 784 -24.54 10.05 23.64
CA ALA A 784 -25.16 10.02 22.32
C ALA A 784 -24.17 9.48 21.26
N LEU A 785 -24.40 8.24 20.80
CA LEU A 785 -23.55 7.54 19.83
C LEU A 785 -24.07 7.67 18.39
N GLY A 786 -23.18 8.01 17.46
CA GLY A 786 -23.41 8.03 16.01
C GLY A 786 -22.70 6.89 15.26
N ASP A 787 -22.63 7.00 13.94
CA ASP A 787 -21.82 6.18 13.02
C ASP A 787 -21.26 7.10 11.92
N PRO A 788 -19.99 6.92 11.47
CA PRO A 788 -19.40 7.81 10.48
C PRO A 788 -19.80 7.50 9.03
N PHE A 789 -20.29 6.30 8.71
CA PHE A 789 -20.58 5.85 7.34
C PHE A 789 -22.01 5.33 7.14
N ASP A 790 -22.87 5.43 8.15
CA ASP A 790 -24.28 5.03 8.07
C ASP A 790 -25.12 5.79 9.11
N GLN A 791 -26.44 5.54 9.11
CA GLN A 791 -27.35 5.99 10.15
C GLN A 791 -26.94 5.44 11.51
N PRO A 792 -27.08 6.21 12.60
CA PRO A 792 -26.81 5.73 13.95
C PRO A 792 -27.60 4.48 14.35
N VAL A 793 -28.82 4.30 13.83
CA VAL A 793 -29.69 3.15 14.15
C VAL A 793 -29.30 1.86 13.43
N ARG A 794 -28.73 1.95 12.23
CA ARG A 794 -28.24 0.79 11.43
C ARG A 794 -26.76 0.49 11.70
N GLY A 795 -25.99 1.51 12.04
CA GLY A 795 -24.54 1.47 12.11
C GLY A 795 -23.94 0.58 13.20
N VAL A 796 -22.76 0.05 12.90
CA VAL A 796 -21.94 -0.75 13.82
C VAL A 796 -21.16 0.21 14.75
N PRO A 797 -21.24 0.08 16.08
CA PRO A 797 -20.80 1.11 17.02
C PRO A 797 -19.29 1.39 17.08
N GLN A 798 -18.44 0.57 16.44
CA GLN A 798 -16.98 0.71 16.51
C GLN A 798 -16.36 0.51 15.13
N ARG A 799 -15.86 1.62 14.55
CA ARG A 799 -15.09 1.60 13.29
C ARG A 799 -13.66 2.03 13.56
N ILE A 800 -12.72 1.08 13.53
CA ILE A 800 -11.32 1.32 13.87
C ILE A 800 -10.47 1.18 12.60
N LEU A 801 -9.61 2.18 12.33
CA LEU A 801 -8.75 2.24 11.15
C LEU A 801 -7.26 2.29 11.47
N PHE A 802 -6.83 2.82 12.61
CA PHE A 802 -5.40 3.09 12.84
C PHE A 802 -4.87 2.49 14.15
N ASP A 803 -3.71 1.85 14.08
CA ASP A 803 -2.90 1.50 15.24
C ASP A 803 -1.76 2.50 15.48
N VAL A 804 -1.13 2.34 16.63
CA VAL A 804 0.16 2.93 16.95
C VAL A 804 1.16 1.86 17.38
N PRO A 805 2.46 2.06 17.13
CA PRO A 805 3.51 1.20 17.66
C PRO A 805 3.42 1.14 19.19
N ARG A 806 3.65 -0.05 19.78
CA ARG A 806 3.62 -0.25 21.23
C ARG A 806 4.98 -0.68 21.75
N LYS A 807 5.20 -0.41 23.04
CA LYS A 807 6.42 -0.82 23.74
C LYS A 807 6.59 -2.33 23.70
N GLY A 808 7.77 -2.78 23.27
CA GLY A 808 8.11 -4.20 23.10
C GLY A 808 7.59 -4.85 21.82
N THR A 809 6.95 -4.08 20.93
CA THR A 809 6.60 -4.50 19.57
C THR A 809 7.42 -3.65 18.60
N GLU A 810 8.68 -4.03 18.38
CA GLU A 810 9.56 -3.28 17.48
C GLU A 810 9.01 -3.34 16.04
N ILE A 811 9.26 -2.26 15.28
CA ILE A 811 8.85 -2.17 13.88
C ILE A 811 9.85 -2.95 13.05
N ALA A 812 9.42 -4.12 12.54
CA ALA A 812 10.27 -5.04 11.78
C ALA A 812 9.99 -5.07 10.27
N SER A 813 8.91 -4.42 9.83
CA SER A 813 8.48 -4.38 8.43
C SER A 813 8.09 -2.97 8.02
N LEU A 814 8.45 -2.58 6.79
CA LEU A 814 8.02 -1.31 6.21
C LEU A 814 6.49 -1.24 6.10
N GLY A 815 5.81 -2.37 5.93
CA GLY A 815 4.35 -2.42 5.86
C GLY A 815 3.66 -1.91 7.14
N ALA A 816 4.32 -1.93 8.30
CA ALA A 816 3.77 -1.35 9.53
C ALA A 816 3.57 0.18 9.43
N LEU A 817 4.32 0.86 8.55
CA LEU A 817 4.21 2.30 8.32
C LEU A 817 2.94 2.67 7.52
N GLN A 818 2.09 1.72 7.13
CA GLN A 818 0.75 1.98 6.56
C GLN A 818 -0.12 2.86 7.47
N HIS A 819 0.15 2.84 8.78
CA HIS A 819 -0.52 3.67 9.77
C HIS A 819 0.00 5.11 9.85
N VAL A 820 1.02 5.50 9.10
CA VAL A 820 1.52 6.89 9.06
C VAL A 820 0.57 7.76 8.23
N GLY A 821 0.21 8.93 8.75
CA GLY A 821 -0.58 9.90 8.00
C GLY A 821 0.30 10.69 7.03
N PHE A 822 0.52 10.19 5.82
CA PHE A 822 1.43 10.81 4.84
C PHE A 822 0.92 12.14 4.24
N SER A 823 -0.39 12.37 4.24
CA SER A 823 -1.02 13.57 3.65
C SER A 823 -1.95 14.27 4.64
N GLU A 824 -2.07 15.59 4.50
CA GLU A 824 -3.06 16.42 5.20
C GLU A 824 -4.35 16.67 4.42
N PHE A 825 -4.38 16.26 3.15
CA PHE A 825 -5.50 16.46 2.22
C PHE A 825 -6.40 15.23 2.13
N ILE A 826 -7.70 15.47 1.99
CA ILE A 826 -8.77 14.46 1.99
C ILE A 826 -8.75 13.54 0.76
N TRP A 827 -8.23 13.98 -0.37
CA TRP A 827 -8.27 13.25 -1.64
C TRP A 827 -7.13 12.24 -1.86
N HIS A 828 -6.13 12.22 -0.97
CA HIS A 828 -5.13 11.13 -0.97
C HIS A 828 -5.70 9.89 -0.24
N PRO A 829 -5.16 8.69 -0.44
CA PRO A 829 -5.67 7.47 0.21
C PRO A 829 -5.41 7.43 1.72
N THR A 830 -6.26 6.74 2.48
CA THR A 830 -6.10 6.54 3.94
C THR A 830 -4.86 5.70 4.27
N TYR A 831 -4.70 4.58 3.56
CA TYR A 831 -3.50 3.73 3.63
C TYR A 831 -2.72 3.92 2.34
N ALA A 832 -1.66 4.71 2.40
CA ALA A 832 -0.87 5.04 1.20
C ALA A 832 0.29 4.04 0.99
N LEU A 833 1.06 3.74 2.02
CA LEU A 833 2.17 2.78 1.89
C LEU A 833 1.66 1.33 1.86
N GLY A 834 2.16 0.55 0.91
CA GLY A 834 1.78 -0.86 0.71
C GLY A 834 0.48 -1.05 -0.07
N ASN A 835 -0.30 0.02 -0.29
CA ASN A 835 -1.46 0.04 -1.19
C ASN A 835 -0.99 0.14 -2.65
N SER A 836 -1.76 -0.43 -3.57
CA SER A 836 -1.45 -0.45 -5.00
C SER A 836 -2.63 -0.09 -5.91
N LEU A 837 -3.78 0.30 -5.34
CA LEU A 837 -4.92 0.80 -6.11
C LEU A 837 -4.53 2.04 -6.91
N ALA A 838 -4.93 2.09 -8.18
CA ALA A 838 -4.81 3.30 -8.98
C ALA A 838 -5.66 4.42 -8.38
N ASP A 839 -5.10 5.62 -8.26
CA ASP A 839 -5.90 6.78 -7.86
C ASP A 839 -6.89 7.12 -8.99
N PRO A 840 -8.22 7.13 -8.72
CA PRO A 840 -9.23 7.40 -9.75
C PRO A 840 -9.14 8.82 -10.33
N ARG A 841 -8.28 9.69 -9.79
CA ARG A 841 -8.06 11.09 -10.23
C ARG A 841 -6.78 11.26 -11.06
N VAL A 842 -6.00 10.20 -11.27
CA VAL A 842 -4.72 10.24 -12.00
C VAL A 842 -4.76 9.25 -13.18
N PRO A 843 -4.20 9.58 -14.36
CA PRO A 843 -4.11 8.62 -15.46
C PRO A 843 -3.35 7.35 -15.06
N MET A 844 -3.79 6.18 -15.54
CA MET A 844 -3.13 4.92 -15.19
C MET A 844 -1.66 4.81 -15.69
N GLU A 845 -1.30 5.53 -16.75
CA GLU A 845 0.05 5.51 -17.34
C GLU A 845 1.07 6.36 -16.56
N HIS A 846 0.61 7.11 -15.56
CA HIS A 846 1.36 8.19 -14.94
C HIS A 846 1.09 8.26 -13.42
N THR A 847 1.91 9.02 -12.68
CA THR A 847 1.71 9.26 -11.24
C THR A 847 1.28 10.68 -10.91
N GLU A 848 1.42 11.60 -11.86
CA GLU A 848 0.93 12.97 -11.73
C GLU A 848 0.04 13.27 -12.95
N PRO A 849 -0.85 14.27 -12.85
CA PRO A 849 -1.45 14.86 -14.04
C PRO A 849 -0.37 15.50 -14.94
N ASP A 850 -0.61 15.51 -16.26
CA ASP A 850 0.24 16.23 -17.21
C ASP A 850 0.21 17.75 -16.91
N ARG A 851 1.31 18.43 -17.16
CA ARG A 851 1.48 19.84 -16.84
C ARG A 851 1.94 20.66 -18.03
N SER A 852 2.13 20.04 -19.19
CA SER A 852 2.59 20.72 -20.40
C SER A 852 1.56 21.73 -20.94
N GLU A 853 0.27 21.54 -20.63
CA GLU A 853 -0.80 22.44 -21.08
C GLU A 853 -0.97 23.70 -20.18
N SER A 854 -1.28 24.85 -20.79
CA SER A 854 -1.72 26.07 -20.09
C SER A 854 -3.20 25.96 -19.67
N ILE A 855 -3.73 26.95 -18.94
CA ILE A 855 -5.17 26.99 -18.65
C ILE A 855 -5.91 27.05 -20.00
N ASN A 856 -6.72 26.05 -20.31
CA ASN A 856 -7.37 25.93 -21.60
C ASN A 856 -8.82 26.46 -21.50
N LYS A 857 -9.10 27.52 -22.26
CA LYS A 857 -10.46 28.09 -22.38
C LYS A 857 -11.47 27.09 -22.92
N ASP A 858 -11.07 26.25 -23.87
CA ASP A 858 -11.94 25.27 -24.51
C ASP A 858 -12.27 24.07 -23.60
N LYS A 859 -11.50 23.89 -22.51
CA LYS A 859 -11.76 22.96 -21.42
C LYS A 859 -12.29 23.71 -20.17
N GLY A 860 -12.99 24.83 -20.38
CA GLY A 860 -13.69 25.61 -19.34
C GLY A 860 -12.80 26.41 -18.37
N GLY A 861 -11.57 26.77 -18.74
CA GLY A 861 -10.71 27.62 -17.90
C GLY A 861 -10.01 26.89 -16.73
N TRP A 862 -10.06 25.56 -16.75
CA TRP A 862 -9.36 24.67 -15.83
C TRP A 862 -8.30 23.85 -16.54
N ASN A 863 -7.24 23.50 -15.81
CA ASN A 863 -6.34 22.44 -16.24
C ASN A 863 -5.93 21.58 -15.06
N GLN A 864 -5.44 20.40 -15.37
CA GLN A 864 -4.91 19.39 -14.46
C GLN A 864 -3.91 19.88 -13.40
N ARG A 865 -3.32 21.08 -13.54
CA ARG A 865 -2.27 21.59 -12.66
C ARG A 865 -2.58 22.89 -11.92
N SER A 866 -3.73 23.51 -12.15
CA SER A 866 -4.10 24.78 -11.51
C SER A 866 -5.57 24.77 -11.15
N ILE A 867 -5.90 25.33 -9.99
CA ILE A 867 -7.26 25.66 -9.61
C ILE A 867 -7.69 26.79 -10.55
N GLY A 868 -8.42 26.46 -11.62
CA GLY A 868 -8.73 27.30 -12.79
C GLY A 868 -9.79 28.37 -12.55
N TYR A 869 -10.12 29.16 -13.57
CA TYR A 869 -11.15 30.22 -13.54
C TYR A 869 -12.37 29.78 -14.36
N SER A 870 -13.53 30.40 -14.19
CA SER A 870 -14.74 30.02 -14.96
C SER A 870 -15.43 31.23 -15.58
N THR A 871 -15.87 31.10 -16.83
CA THR A 871 -16.48 32.21 -17.61
C THR A 871 -17.91 32.56 -17.19
N ASP A 872 -18.55 31.68 -16.44
CA ASP A 872 -19.80 31.93 -15.73
C ASP A 872 -19.59 32.54 -14.33
N GLY A 873 -18.34 32.79 -13.93
CA GLY A 873 -17.94 33.53 -12.74
C GLY A 873 -18.58 34.92 -12.61
N ARG A 874 -19.62 35.08 -11.78
CA ARG A 874 -20.39 36.34 -11.59
C ARG A 874 -20.05 37.09 -10.30
N SER A 875 -19.13 36.58 -9.47
CA SER A 875 -18.68 37.24 -8.23
C SER A 875 -17.88 38.51 -8.54
N ASP A 876 -18.25 39.63 -7.91
CA ASP A 876 -17.50 40.90 -7.99
C ASP A 876 -16.10 40.73 -7.38
N ASN A 877 -15.07 41.19 -8.08
CA ASN A 877 -13.68 41.21 -7.60
C ASN A 877 -13.46 42.17 -6.40
N ASN A 878 -14.52 42.80 -5.89
CA ASN A 878 -14.51 43.75 -4.79
C ASN A 878 -13.55 44.93 -5.03
N GLY A 879 -13.36 45.30 -6.30
CA GLY A 879 -12.49 46.40 -6.71
C GLY A 879 -10.99 46.08 -6.75
N ASP A 880 -10.58 44.82 -6.66
CA ASP A 880 -9.17 44.45 -6.93
C ASP A 880 -8.90 44.37 -8.43
N GLU A 881 -8.32 45.43 -8.99
CA GLU A 881 -7.96 45.55 -10.42
C GLU A 881 -7.00 44.46 -10.92
N THR A 882 -6.34 43.72 -10.03
CA THR A 882 -5.47 42.59 -10.41
C THR A 882 -6.23 41.29 -10.65
N ARG A 883 -7.55 41.26 -10.41
CA ARG A 883 -8.42 40.07 -10.50
C ARG A 883 -9.60 40.36 -11.41
N THR A 884 -10.00 39.37 -12.21
CA THR A 884 -11.27 39.43 -12.94
C THR A 884 -12.38 38.77 -12.12
N ASN A 885 -13.64 39.11 -12.37
CA ASN A 885 -14.79 38.52 -11.68
C ASN A 885 -14.82 36.98 -11.86
N GLU A 886 -14.27 36.51 -12.97
CA GLU A 886 -14.18 35.11 -13.38
C GLU A 886 -13.14 34.28 -12.57
N ASP A 887 -12.19 34.90 -11.85
CA ASP A 887 -11.12 34.22 -11.09
C ASP A 887 -11.26 34.34 -9.56
N ASN A 888 -12.26 35.05 -9.04
CA ASN A 888 -12.30 35.42 -7.61
C ASN A 888 -12.37 34.22 -6.65
N TRP A 889 -13.25 33.24 -6.92
CA TRP A 889 -13.39 32.03 -6.10
C TRP A 889 -12.20 31.08 -6.21
N ALA A 890 -11.67 30.94 -7.42
CA ALA A 890 -10.46 30.20 -7.69
C ALA A 890 -9.25 30.78 -6.94
N TYR A 891 -9.11 32.11 -6.98
CA TYR A 891 -8.10 32.83 -6.22
C TYR A 891 -8.22 32.61 -4.71
N THR A 892 -9.44 32.66 -4.18
CA THR A 892 -9.74 32.48 -2.75
C THR A 892 -9.33 31.09 -2.28
N ALA A 893 -9.71 30.04 -3.00
CA ALA A 893 -9.35 28.70 -2.59
C ALA A 893 -7.89 28.32 -2.89
N ARG A 894 -7.22 28.94 -3.88
CA ARG A 894 -5.74 28.93 -3.96
C ARG A 894 -5.09 29.56 -2.72
N ASN A 895 -5.68 30.61 -2.12
CA ASN A 895 -5.12 31.23 -0.91
C ASN A 895 -5.19 30.33 0.33
N TYR A 896 -6.27 29.55 0.48
CA TYR A 896 -6.38 28.57 1.57
C TYR A 896 -5.24 27.55 1.56
N ILE A 897 -4.74 27.21 0.38
CA ILE A 897 -3.55 26.36 0.17
C ILE A 897 -2.32 27.15 -0.28
N HIS A 898 -2.18 28.39 0.15
CA HIS A 898 -0.95 29.19 0.05
C HIS A 898 -0.35 29.25 -1.37
N LYS A 899 -1.21 29.28 -2.40
CA LYS A 899 -0.85 29.31 -3.83
C LYS A 899 0.00 28.11 -4.30
N VAL A 900 0.06 27.02 -3.54
CA VAL A 900 0.83 25.81 -3.89
C VAL A 900 0.48 25.25 -5.29
N PRO A 901 -0.80 25.15 -5.71
CA PRO A 901 -1.15 24.65 -7.04
C PRO A 901 -0.48 25.40 -8.20
N GLU A 902 -0.17 26.69 -8.06
CA GLU A 902 0.42 27.48 -9.14
C GLU A 902 1.76 26.90 -9.62
N LYS A 903 2.47 26.20 -8.74
CA LYS A 903 3.81 25.65 -9.01
C LYS A 903 3.93 24.17 -8.73
N GLN A 904 2.96 23.53 -8.08
CA GLN A 904 3.10 22.18 -7.49
C GLN A 904 1.87 21.32 -7.79
N SER A 905 2.05 20.02 -7.90
CA SER A 905 0.95 19.08 -8.18
C SER A 905 0.29 18.72 -6.85
N VAL A 906 -0.97 19.12 -6.66
CA VAL A 906 -1.72 18.87 -5.41
C VAL A 906 -2.40 17.51 -5.35
N ILE A 907 -2.49 16.84 -6.50
CA ILE A 907 -2.98 15.47 -6.66
C ILE A 907 -1.90 14.70 -7.41
N TYR A 908 -1.60 13.52 -6.88
CA TYR A 908 -0.67 12.55 -7.45
C TYR A 908 -0.94 11.19 -6.81
N ASP A 909 -0.49 10.12 -7.46
CA ASP A 909 -0.58 8.75 -6.96
C ASP A 909 0.40 8.55 -5.79
N LEU A 910 -0.04 8.95 -4.60
CA LEU A 910 0.75 8.90 -3.37
C LEU A 910 1.19 7.47 -3.03
N SER A 911 0.33 6.47 -3.28
CA SER A 911 0.62 5.06 -3.01
C SER A 911 1.77 4.58 -3.88
N TYR A 912 1.70 4.84 -5.19
CA TYR A 912 2.76 4.47 -6.13
C TYR A 912 4.10 5.10 -5.74
N GLU A 913 4.09 6.41 -5.50
CA GLU A 913 5.29 7.20 -5.18
C GLU A 913 5.95 6.72 -3.88
N LEU A 914 5.19 6.48 -2.81
CA LEU A 914 5.76 5.98 -1.55
C LEU A 914 6.39 4.60 -1.70
N ASN A 915 5.68 3.67 -2.35
CA ASN A 915 6.20 2.33 -2.59
C ASN A 915 7.47 2.36 -3.46
N HIS A 916 7.49 3.22 -4.49
CA HIS A 916 8.62 3.41 -5.39
C HIS A 916 9.88 3.89 -4.65
N ASN A 917 9.73 4.81 -3.68
CA ASN A 917 10.86 5.38 -2.97
C ASN A 917 11.32 4.54 -1.76
N LEU A 918 10.45 3.72 -1.16
CA LEU A 918 10.76 3.04 0.11
C LEU A 918 11.17 1.57 -0.03
N TRP A 919 10.49 0.75 -0.84
CA TRP A 919 10.68 -0.72 -0.83
C TRP A 919 12.05 -1.21 -1.31
N ASP A 920 12.65 -0.51 -2.28
CA ASP A 920 13.95 -0.88 -2.83
C ASP A 920 15.12 -0.24 -2.07
N GLY A 921 14.96 0.99 -1.59
CA GLY A 921 16.03 1.77 -0.96
C GLY A 921 16.28 1.44 0.51
N TYR A 922 15.28 0.93 1.22
CA TYR A 922 15.31 0.83 2.68
C TYR A 922 14.95 -0.56 3.21
N PHE A 923 15.46 -0.89 4.39
CA PHE A 923 15.06 -2.04 5.18
C PHE A 923 15.10 -1.70 6.68
N LEU A 924 14.71 -2.66 7.53
CA LEU A 924 14.72 -2.51 8.98
C LEU A 924 15.51 -3.65 9.62
N SER A 925 16.66 -3.34 10.23
CA SER A 925 17.39 -4.28 11.09
C SER A 925 16.60 -4.66 12.35
N SER A 926 15.77 -3.72 12.85
CA SER A 926 14.97 -3.86 14.07
C SER A 926 15.81 -4.00 15.35
N GLY A 927 15.15 -3.94 16.50
CA GLY A 927 15.76 -4.18 17.82
C GLY A 927 16.47 -2.97 18.44
N THR A 928 16.59 -2.99 19.77
CA THR A 928 17.34 -1.98 20.54
C THR A 928 18.86 -2.19 20.39
N ASN A 929 19.65 -1.22 20.86
CA ASN A 929 21.11 -1.35 20.84
C ASN A 929 21.58 -2.54 21.68
N GLU A 930 20.96 -2.76 22.85
CA GLU A 930 21.26 -3.89 23.73
C GLU A 930 20.91 -5.23 23.08
N GLU A 931 19.79 -5.30 22.36
CA GLU A 931 19.41 -6.51 21.62
C GLU A 931 20.38 -6.81 20.48
N LYS A 932 20.87 -5.76 19.79
CA LYS A 932 21.86 -5.89 18.72
C LYS A 932 23.22 -6.35 19.23
N GLU A 933 23.67 -5.86 20.40
CA GLU A 933 24.89 -6.34 21.05
C GLU A 933 24.76 -7.82 21.44
N ALA A 934 23.66 -8.20 22.11
CA ALA A 934 23.39 -9.59 22.47
C ALA A 934 23.27 -10.50 21.24
N PHE A 935 22.71 -10.00 20.14
CA PHE A 935 22.61 -10.70 18.87
C PHE A 935 23.98 -10.96 18.24
N LEU A 936 24.92 -10.02 18.31
CA LEU A 936 26.28 -10.23 17.81
C LEU A 936 27.03 -11.29 18.61
N ASP A 937 26.83 -11.34 19.93
CA ASP A 937 27.45 -12.34 20.81
C ASP A 937 26.87 -13.74 20.61
N ALA A 938 25.54 -13.86 20.55
CA ALA A 938 24.83 -15.12 20.50
C ALA A 938 23.59 -15.06 19.59
N PRO A 939 23.76 -15.02 18.25
CA PRO A 939 22.67 -14.78 17.29
C PRO A 939 21.57 -15.85 17.31
N ASP A 940 21.90 -17.06 17.78
CA ASP A 940 20.96 -18.17 17.89
C ASP A 940 20.13 -18.14 19.19
N LYS A 941 20.66 -17.53 20.24
CA LYS A 941 19.99 -17.43 21.56
C LYS A 941 19.26 -16.11 21.73
N SER A 942 19.75 -15.06 21.06
CA SER A 942 19.24 -13.70 21.14
C SER A 942 18.97 -13.20 19.71
N PRO A 943 17.96 -13.76 19.00
CA PRO A 943 17.60 -13.27 17.68
C PRO A 943 17.06 -11.84 17.77
N LEU A 944 17.29 -11.05 16.72
CA LEU A 944 16.63 -9.76 16.56
C LEU A 944 15.11 -9.93 16.44
N PRO A 945 14.31 -8.87 16.66
CA PRO A 945 12.86 -8.93 16.45
C PRO A 945 12.47 -9.46 15.06
N ASN A 946 13.27 -9.14 14.04
CA ASN A 946 13.27 -9.87 12.78
C ASN A 946 14.26 -11.06 12.87
N GLY A 947 13.75 -12.24 13.21
CA GLY A 947 14.56 -13.46 13.41
C GLY A 947 15.16 -14.04 12.13
N ARG A 948 14.76 -13.54 10.95
CA ARG A 948 15.42 -13.85 9.68
C ARG A 948 16.74 -13.11 9.51
N MET A 949 16.99 -12.03 10.26
CA MET A 949 18.27 -11.32 10.19
C MET A 949 19.36 -12.18 10.84
N ARG A 950 20.42 -12.47 10.08
CA ARG A 950 21.58 -13.25 10.53
C ARG A 950 22.87 -12.47 10.29
N PRO A 951 23.88 -12.62 11.16
CA PRO A 951 25.17 -11.98 10.93
C PRO A 951 25.87 -12.58 9.70
N ASN A 952 26.37 -11.70 8.83
CA ASN A 952 27.06 -12.08 7.60
C ASN A 952 28.57 -12.23 7.81
N LYS A 953 29.00 -13.41 8.26
CA LYS A 953 30.44 -13.67 8.51
C LYS A 953 31.30 -13.78 7.25
N MET A 954 30.71 -13.87 6.05
CA MET A 954 31.46 -13.89 4.79
C MET A 954 32.12 -12.54 4.48
N GLY A 955 31.60 -11.45 5.07
CA GLY A 955 32.18 -10.10 4.97
C GLY A 955 33.38 -9.85 5.88
N GLY A 956 33.67 -10.76 6.83
CA GLY A 956 34.70 -10.58 7.85
C GLY A 956 34.13 -10.34 9.25
N GLU A 957 34.93 -9.71 10.11
CA GLU A 957 34.51 -9.30 11.45
C GLU A 957 33.50 -8.15 11.36
N ILE A 958 32.48 -8.19 12.22
CA ILE A 958 31.41 -7.17 12.25
C ILE A 958 31.67 -6.24 13.44
N PRO A 959 32.07 -4.97 13.21
CA PRO A 959 32.19 -3.99 14.28
C PRO A 959 30.82 -3.73 14.92
N PRO A 960 30.67 -3.80 16.26
CA PRO A 960 29.38 -3.56 16.92
C PRO A 960 28.74 -2.22 16.54
N ASP A 961 29.56 -1.18 16.42
CA ASP A 961 29.12 0.18 16.07
C ASP A 961 28.42 0.25 14.70
N HIS A 962 28.71 -0.68 13.78
CA HIS A 962 28.05 -0.76 12.47
C HIS A 962 26.59 -1.27 12.55
N LEU A 963 26.11 -1.65 13.75
CA LEU A 963 24.71 -1.99 14.00
C LEU A 963 24.09 -1.11 15.10
N THR A 964 24.86 -0.65 16.08
CA THR A 964 24.37 0.05 17.28
C THR A 964 24.48 1.58 17.21
N VAL A 965 25.41 2.14 16.42
CA VAL A 965 25.58 3.59 16.29
C VAL A 965 24.76 4.08 15.09
N PRO A 966 23.71 4.90 15.28
CA PRO A 966 22.79 5.30 14.21
C PRO A 966 23.45 5.81 12.93
N GLY A 967 24.48 6.65 13.04
CA GLY A 967 25.19 7.20 11.88
C GLY A 967 25.87 6.14 11.01
N LEU A 968 26.49 5.14 11.64
CA LEU A 968 27.16 4.05 10.93
C LEU A 968 26.18 2.96 10.51
N ALA A 969 25.26 2.57 11.40
CA ALA A 969 24.28 1.52 11.15
C ALA A 969 23.42 1.79 9.91
N TYR A 970 23.01 3.04 9.69
CA TYR A 970 22.23 3.44 8.53
C TYR A 970 22.90 3.10 7.19
N HIS A 971 24.23 3.19 7.12
CA HIS A 971 24.99 2.93 5.90
C HIS A 971 25.58 1.52 5.85
N HIS A 972 25.99 0.94 6.98
CA HIS A 972 26.78 -0.29 7.05
C HIS A 972 25.97 -1.55 7.36
N ALA A 973 24.83 -1.45 8.07
CA ALA A 973 24.13 -2.63 8.60
C ALA A 973 23.80 -3.68 7.53
N ALA A 974 23.35 -3.25 6.35
CA ALA A 974 23.02 -4.13 5.23
C ALA A 974 24.20 -5.00 4.77
N SER A 975 25.44 -4.48 4.83
CA SER A 975 26.63 -5.24 4.43
C SER A 975 27.02 -6.34 5.42
N HIS A 976 26.56 -6.23 6.68
CA HIS A 976 26.87 -7.14 7.78
C HIS A 976 25.74 -8.09 8.12
N LEU A 977 24.60 -8.00 7.44
CA LEU A 977 23.40 -8.81 7.68
C LEU A 977 23.04 -9.64 6.45
N LEU A 978 22.46 -10.82 6.71
CA LEU A 978 21.83 -11.72 5.75
C LEU A 978 20.36 -11.88 6.13
N ILE A 979 19.52 -12.10 5.12
CA ILE A 979 18.13 -12.50 5.29
C ILE A 979 18.06 -14.02 5.12
N ASP A 980 17.89 -14.76 6.21
CA ASP A 980 17.71 -16.21 6.23
C ASP A 980 16.38 -16.58 5.55
N GLY A 981 16.46 -17.47 4.56
CA GLY A 981 15.32 -17.86 3.74
C GLY A 981 14.76 -16.73 2.89
N ALA A 982 15.59 -15.80 2.40
CA ALA A 982 15.14 -14.73 1.50
C ALA A 982 14.37 -15.30 0.31
N PHE A 983 13.18 -14.76 0.08
CA PHE A 983 12.19 -15.28 -0.84
C PHE A 983 12.09 -14.41 -2.09
N ASN A 984 12.37 -14.99 -3.25
CA ASN A 984 12.30 -14.29 -4.53
C ASN A 984 10.85 -14.16 -4.98
N VAL A 985 10.36 -12.92 -5.12
CA VAL A 985 8.96 -12.61 -5.54
C VAL A 985 8.62 -13.16 -6.92
N ASN A 986 9.61 -13.49 -7.74
CA ASN A 986 9.44 -14.12 -9.04
C ASN A 986 9.22 -15.65 -8.96
N SER A 987 9.00 -16.21 -7.75
CA SER A 987 8.69 -17.63 -7.58
C SER A 987 7.37 -18.02 -8.24
N THR A 988 7.40 -19.08 -9.04
CA THR A 988 6.24 -19.73 -9.66
C THR A 988 5.74 -20.94 -8.87
N SER A 989 6.27 -21.19 -7.68
CA SER A 989 5.91 -22.34 -6.85
C SER A 989 4.78 -21.99 -5.87
N VAL A 990 3.58 -22.54 -6.10
CA VAL A 990 2.41 -22.35 -5.25
C VAL A 990 2.70 -22.77 -3.81
N SER A 991 3.38 -23.91 -3.63
CA SER A 991 3.66 -24.41 -2.29
C SER A 991 4.75 -23.63 -1.57
N ALA A 992 5.66 -22.98 -2.30
CA ALA A 992 6.64 -22.09 -1.68
C ALA A 992 5.95 -20.82 -1.13
N TRP A 993 5.00 -20.24 -1.88
CA TRP A 993 4.15 -19.15 -1.41
C TRP A 993 3.24 -19.56 -0.25
N GLU A 994 2.58 -20.72 -0.33
CA GLU A 994 1.75 -21.25 0.77
C GLU A 994 2.58 -21.44 2.04
N ALA A 995 3.81 -21.98 1.93
CA ALA A 995 4.70 -22.17 3.08
C ALA A 995 5.10 -20.84 3.74
N LEU A 996 5.32 -19.78 2.96
CA LEU A 996 5.61 -18.45 3.49
C LEU A 996 4.39 -17.83 4.19
N LEU A 997 3.21 -17.93 3.58
CA LEU A 997 1.95 -17.39 4.14
C LEU A 997 1.46 -18.14 5.38
N LEU A 998 1.83 -19.42 5.52
CA LEU A 998 1.55 -20.24 6.71
C LEU A 998 2.57 -20.04 7.85
N SER A 999 3.51 -19.11 7.72
CA SER A 999 4.42 -18.78 8.83
C SER A 999 3.62 -18.40 10.09
N GLY A 1000 4.07 -18.86 11.26
CA GLY A 1000 3.35 -18.63 12.53
C GLY A 1000 2.11 -19.49 12.76
N VAL A 1001 1.80 -20.47 11.88
CA VAL A 1001 0.81 -21.52 12.18
C VAL A 1001 1.23 -22.30 13.45
N ASP A 1002 0.26 -22.86 14.17
CA ASP A 1002 0.38 -23.47 15.50
C ASP A 1002 0.78 -22.55 16.65
N LYS A 1003 0.98 -21.24 16.41
CA LYS A 1003 1.31 -20.27 17.46
C LYS A 1003 0.07 -19.82 18.22
N LYS A 1004 -0.70 -18.90 17.65
CA LYS A 1004 -1.87 -18.30 18.31
C LYS A 1004 -3.18 -18.99 17.96
N TYR A 1005 -3.38 -19.33 16.68
CA TYR A 1005 -4.67 -19.76 16.14
C TYR A 1005 -4.71 -21.24 15.73
N GLY A 1006 -3.80 -22.07 16.24
CA GLY A 1006 -3.74 -23.50 15.89
C GLY A 1006 -3.45 -23.71 14.41
N ASP A 1007 -4.33 -24.41 13.69
CA ASP A 1007 -4.19 -24.68 12.26
C ASP A 1007 -4.56 -23.51 11.33
N LYS A 1008 -5.02 -22.40 11.91
CA LYS A 1008 -5.35 -21.16 11.19
C LYS A 1008 -4.26 -20.11 11.31
N VAL A 1009 -4.29 -19.12 10.42
CA VAL A 1009 -3.37 -17.97 10.41
C VAL A 1009 -4.11 -16.64 10.37
N ALA A 1010 -3.43 -15.56 10.73
CA ALA A 1010 -4.01 -14.22 10.72
C ALA A 1010 -2.97 -13.21 10.24
N PHE A 1011 -3.41 -12.21 9.48
CA PHE A 1011 -2.60 -11.08 9.03
C PHE A 1011 -3.10 -9.80 9.70
N PRO A 1012 -2.76 -9.57 10.98
CA PRO A 1012 -3.26 -8.42 11.74
C PRO A 1012 -2.76 -7.08 11.21
N ARG A 1013 -3.72 -6.21 10.86
CA ARG A 1013 -3.46 -4.77 10.73
C ARG A 1013 -3.28 -4.10 12.08
N PHE A 1014 -3.99 -4.58 13.10
CA PHE A 1014 -3.92 -4.09 14.48
C PHE A 1014 -3.46 -5.17 15.44
N LEU A 1015 -2.70 -4.75 16.43
CA LEU A 1015 -2.40 -5.58 17.59
C LEU A 1015 -3.59 -5.57 18.54
N ASN A 1016 -4.07 -6.76 18.93
CA ASN A 1016 -5.14 -6.92 19.91
C ASN A 1016 -6.43 -6.16 19.53
N ALA A 1017 -7.02 -6.51 18.38
CA ALA A 1017 -8.28 -5.93 17.93
C ALA A 1017 -9.41 -6.15 18.96
N PRO A 1018 -10.21 -5.11 19.31
CA PRO A 1018 -11.17 -5.21 20.41
C PRO A 1018 -12.41 -6.06 20.10
N GLY A 1019 -12.73 -6.28 18.82
CA GLY A 1019 -13.90 -7.04 18.35
C GLY A 1019 -13.73 -8.56 18.35
N GLY A 1020 -12.65 -9.10 18.91
CA GLY A 1020 -12.38 -10.55 18.94
C GLY A 1020 -11.90 -11.08 17.58
N ASP A 1021 -12.10 -12.37 17.32
CA ASP A 1021 -11.72 -13.00 16.06
C ASP A 1021 -12.92 -13.07 15.10
N TRP A 1022 -12.65 -12.90 13.80
CA TRP A 1022 -13.63 -13.00 12.72
C TRP A 1022 -13.15 -14.01 11.68
N ASP A 1023 -14.03 -14.93 11.30
CA ASP A 1023 -13.72 -16.06 10.40
C ASP A 1023 -13.97 -15.75 8.92
N GLY A 1024 -14.40 -14.53 8.60
CA GLY A 1024 -14.75 -14.15 7.23
C GLY A 1024 -16.19 -14.36 6.83
N SER A 1025 -17.03 -14.89 7.73
CA SER A 1025 -18.45 -15.07 7.47
C SER A 1025 -19.24 -13.81 7.85
N GLN A 1026 -20.32 -13.51 7.11
CA GLN A 1026 -21.28 -12.44 7.43
C GLN A 1026 -20.64 -11.06 7.69
N ALA A 1027 -20.41 -10.29 6.63
CA ALA A 1027 -19.71 -9.00 6.71
C ALA A 1027 -20.40 -7.96 7.61
N GLY A 1028 -21.72 -8.07 7.85
CA GLY A 1028 -22.49 -7.23 8.78
C GLY A 1028 -22.18 -7.44 10.27
N ASN A 1029 -21.38 -8.44 10.65
CA ASN A 1029 -21.01 -8.67 12.05
C ASN A 1029 -20.09 -7.54 12.57
N VAL A 1030 -20.28 -7.12 13.82
CA VAL A 1030 -19.40 -6.15 14.51
C VAL A 1030 -17.92 -6.56 14.44
N ALA A 1031 -17.63 -7.87 14.52
CA ALA A 1031 -16.29 -8.41 14.43
C ALA A 1031 -15.62 -8.18 13.06
N ALA A 1032 -16.38 -7.99 11.98
CA ALA A 1032 -15.82 -7.68 10.66
C ALA A 1032 -15.19 -6.27 10.60
N TRP A 1033 -15.63 -5.34 11.44
CA TRP A 1033 -15.16 -3.95 11.49
C TRP A 1033 -14.26 -3.63 12.69
N SER A 1034 -14.25 -4.50 13.70
CA SER A 1034 -13.54 -4.28 14.97
C SER A 1034 -12.68 -5.46 15.44
N GLY A 1035 -12.82 -6.64 14.81
CA GLY A 1035 -12.11 -7.88 15.16
C GLY A 1035 -11.04 -8.30 14.15
N GLN A 1036 -10.23 -9.28 14.53
CA GLN A 1036 -9.11 -9.82 13.76
C GLN A 1036 -9.59 -10.85 12.73
N ARG A 1037 -9.25 -10.66 11.44
CA ARG A 1037 -9.50 -11.71 10.44
C ARG A 1037 -8.56 -12.90 10.65
N VAL A 1038 -9.15 -14.08 10.71
CA VAL A 1038 -8.48 -15.39 10.77
C VAL A 1038 -8.82 -16.18 9.50
N PHE A 1039 -7.81 -16.78 8.87
CA PHE A 1039 -7.91 -17.52 7.62
C PHE A 1039 -7.70 -19.01 7.85
N ASP A 1040 -8.50 -19.82 7.17
CA ASP A 1040 -8.24 -21.26 7.07
C ASP A 1040 -7.20 -21.57 6.00
N ARG A 1041 -6.69 -22.80 6.01
CA ARG A 1041 -5.65 -23.21 5.07
C ARG A 1041 -6.13 -23.25 3.62
N GLY A 1042 -7.39 -23.58 3.37
CA GLY A 1042 -7.95 -23.62 2.02
C GLY A 1042 -8.00 -22.23 1.38
N GLU A 1043 -8.29 -21.20 2.16
CA GLU A 1043 -8.19 -19.80 1.75
C GLU A 1043 -6.75 -19.41 1.41
N ILE A 1044 -5.77 -19.82 2.25
CA ILE A 1044 -4.34 -19.54 2.00
C ILE A 1044 -3.82 -20.25 0.75
N THR A 1045 -4.20 -21.50 0.51
CA THR A 1045 -3.81 -22.22 -0.71
C THR A 1045 -4.35 -21.52 -1.96
N LYS A 1046 -5.64 -21.11 -1.96
CA LYS A 1046 -6.22 -20.34 -3.07
C LYS A 1046 -5.52 -19.00 -3.29
N LEU A 1047 -5.18 -18.31 -2.20
CA LEU A 1047 -4.43 -17.06 -2.28
C LEU A 1047 -3.05 -17.28 -2.91
N ALA A 1048 -2.32 -18.32 -2.50
CA ALA A 1048 -1.01 -18.68 -3.07
C ALA A 1048 -1.10 -19.01 -4.58
N GLU A 1049 -2.14 -19.75 -5.00
CA GLU A 1049 -2.41 -20.04 -6.41
C GLU A 1049 -2.62 -18.76 -7.24
N GLN A 1050 -3.42 -17.81 -6.72
CA GLN A 1050 -3.66 -16.55 -7.41
C GLN A 1050 -2.44 -15.63 -7.41
N ILE A 1051 -1.60 -15.65 -6.36
CA ILE A 1051 -0.32 -14.92 -6.34
C ILE A 1051 0.58 -15.44 -7.47
N VAL A 1052 0.77 -16.76 -7.58
CA VAL A 1052 1.58 -17.35 -8.65
C VAL A 1052 1.04 -17.01 -10.04
N LYS A 1053 -0.28 -17.02 -10.20
CA LYS A 1053 -0.91 -16.59 -11.46
C LYS A 1053 -0.55 -15.15 -11.82
N GLN A 1054 -0.69 -14.21 -10.87
CA GLN A 1054 -0.32 -12.81 -11.09
C GLN A 1054 1.18 -12.61 -11.31
N VAL A 1055 2.04 -13.40 -10.65
CA VAL A 1055 3.49 -13.41 -10.89
C VAL A 1055 3.81 -13.85 -12.32
N ARG A 1056 3.15 -14.89 -12.83
CA ARG A 1056 3.33 -15.36 -14.21
C ARG A 1056 2.81 -14.38 -15.26
N GLU A 1057 1.70 -13.70 -14.98
CA GLU A 1057 1.09 -12.76 -15.93
C GLU A 1057 1.85 -11.44 -16.03
N ARG A 1058 2.41 -10.95 -14.90
CA ARG A 1058 3.03 -9.62 -14.82
C ARG A 1058 4.55 -9.66 -14.78
N GLY A 1059 5.13 -10.78 -14.37
CA GLY A 1059 6.57 -10.94 -14.18
C GLY A 1059 7.37 -10.95 -15.49
N PRO A 1060 8.71 -10.92 -15.40
CA PRO A 1060 9.47 -10.81 -14.17
C PRO A 1060 9.38 -9.40 -13.56
N PHE A 1061 9.29 -9.34 -12.23
CA PHE A 1061 9.40 -8.10 -11.47
C PHE A 1061 10.88 -7.73 -11.32
N ILE A 1062 11.21 -6.51 -11.74
CA ILE A 1062 12.61 -6.04 -11.79
C ILE A 1062 13.10 -5.42 -10.47
N SER A 1063 12.20 -5.20 -9.51
CA SER A 1063 12.49 -4.68 -8.17
C SER A 1063 11.34 -4.99 -7.20
N LEU A 1064 11.52 -4.73 -5.90
CA LEU A 1064 10.43 -4.91 -4.92
C LEU A 1064 9.35 -3.84 -5.08
N ALA A 1065 9.71 -2.60 -5.40
CA ALA A 1065 8.71 -1.58 -5.70
C ALA A 1065 7.87 -1.95 -6.92
N ASP A 1066 8.48 -2.59 -7.93
CA ASP A 1066 7.79 -3.07 -9.13
C ASP A 1066 6.78 -4.17 -8.83
N PHE A 1067 7.04 -5.00 -7.80
CA PHE A 1067 6.10 -6.01 -7.30
C PHE A 1067 4.99 -5.41 -6.42
N ALA A 1068 5.34 -4.45 -5.57
CA ALA A 1068 4.39 -3.79 -4.67
C ALA A 1068 3.44 -2.84 -5.41
N ASN A 1069 3.85 -2.24 -6.52
CA ASN A 1069 3.03 -1.31 -7.29
C ASN A 1069 2.24 -1.96 -8.42
N ARG A 1070 1.21 -1.23 -8.88
CA ARG A 1070 0.59 -1.45 -10.20
C ARG A 1070 1.57 -1.12 -11.33
N ARG A 1071 1.33 -1.63 -12.54
CA ARG A 1071 2.04 -1.15 -13.74
C ARG A 1071 1.56 0.27 -14.08
N LEU A 1072 2.42 1.08 -14.68
CA LEU A 1072 1.97 2.36 -15.26
C LEU A 1072 1.58 2.11 -16.72
N SER A 1073 0.38 1.56 -16.92
CA SER A 1073 -0.14 1.06 -18.20
C SER A 1073 -1.65 1.34 -18.30
N LYS A 1074 -2.23 1.25 -19.51
CA LYS A 1074 -3.69 1.31 -19.71
C LYS A 1074 -4.41 -0.02 -19.49
N GLU A 1075 -3.65 -1.10 -19.34
CA GLU A 1075 -4.16 -2.46 -19.26
C GLU A 1075 -4.67 -2.79 -17.84
N GLU A 1076 -5.26 -3.97 -17.65
CA GLU A 1076 -5.76 -4.42 -16.33
C GLU A 1076 -4.69 -4.44 -15.23
N ASP A 1077 -3.42 -4.64 -15.60
CA ASP A 1077 -2.30 -4.58 -14.67
C ASP A 1077 -1.98 -3.17 -14.17
N GLY A 1078 -2.57 -2.15 -14.81
CA GLY A 1078 -2.48 -0.74 -14.44
C GLY A 1078 -3.44 -0.31 -13.34
N LYS A 1079 -4.48 -1.11 -13.02
CA LYS A 1079 -5.50 -0.75 -12.01
C LYS A 1079 -5.07 -1.03 -10.58
N LYS A 1080 -4.29 -2.08 -10.36
CA LYS A 1080 -3.87 -2.56 -9.02
C LYS A 1080 -2.60 -3.42 -9.11
N GLY A 1081 -1.87 -3.55 -8.01
CA GLY A 1081 -0.66 -4.37 -7.91
C GLY A 1081 -0.92 -5.87 -7.89
N ALA A 1082 0.15 -6.68 -8.00
CA ALA A 1082 0.05 -8.14 -8.14
C ALA A 1082 -0.62 -8.82 -6.95
N LEU A 1083 -0.29 -8.41 -5.72
CA LEU A 1083 -0.86 -8.97 -4.50
C LEU A 1083 -2.33 -8.57 -4.32
N GLN A 1084 -2.69 -7.30 -4.55
CA GLN A 1084 -4.10 -6.89 -4.47
C GLN A 1084 -4.97 -7.60 -5.51
N ALA A 1085 -4.49 -7.76 -6.75
CA ALA A 1085 -5.17 -8.55 -7.77
C ALA A 1085 -5.35 -10.02 -7.35
N ALA A 1086 -4.34 -10.63 -6.74
CA ALA A 1086 -4.43 -11.99 -6.24
C ALA A 1086 -5.43 -12.15 -5.08
N ILE A 1087 -5.48 -11.17 -4.16
CA ILE A 1087 -6.47 -11.12 -3.07
C ILE A 1087 -7.88 -11.07 -3.66
N ASP A 1088 -8.14 -10.16 -4.60
CA ASP A 1088 -9.47 -9.99 -5.20
C ASP A 1088 -9.90 -11.27 -5.95
N LEU A 1089 -9.00 -11.90 -6.71
CA LEU A 1089 -9.26 -13.15 -7.45
C LEU A 1089 -9.42 -14.39 -6.54
N SER A 1090 -8.83 -14.37 -5.34
CA SER A 1090 -8.92 -15.51 -4.41
C SER A 1090 -10.29 -15.65 -3.73
N GLY A 1091 -11.08 -14.57 -3.72
CA GLY A 1091 -12.41 -14.49 -3.12
C GLY A 1091 -12.42 -14.42 -1.59
N VAL A 1092 -11.28 -14.20 -0.93
CA VAL A 1092 -11.18 -14.13 0.55
C VAL A 1092 -11.98 -12.98 1.17
N ASN A 1093 -12.26 -11.94 0.38
CA ASN A 1093 -13.05 -10.76 0.77
C ASN A 1093 -14.49 -10.76 0.21
N ASP A 1094 -14.94 -11.83 -0.46
CA ASP A 1094 -16.24 -11.91 -1.16
C ASP A 1094 -17.44 -11.51 -0.30
N SER A 1095 -17.39 -11.79 1.00
CA SER A 1095 -18.46 -11.43 1.92
C SER A 1095 -18.73 -9.93 1.94
N PHE A 1096 -17.70 -9.09 1.83
CA PHE A 1096 -17.82 -7.64 1.80
C PHE A 1096 -18.41 -7.16 0.48
N SER A 1097 -17.92 -7.68 -0.65
CA SER A 1097 -18.42 -7.30 -1.98
C SER A 1097 -19.88 -7.72 -2.20
N LYS A 1098 -20.34 -8.78 -1.53
CA LYS A 1098 -21.76 -9.20 -1.56
C LYS A 1098 -22.66 -8.34 -0.68
N GLU A 1099 -22.17 -7.92 0.50
CA GLU A 1099 -22.95 -7.09 1.44
C GLU A 1099 -22.99 -5.62 1.02
N TRP A 1100 -21.86 -5.10 0.55
CA TRP A 1100 -21.68 -3.69 0.17
C TRP A 1100 -21.04 -3.58 -1.23
N PRO A 1101 -21.76 -3.97 -2.29
CA PRO A 1101 -21.25 -3.90 -3.66
C PRO A 1101 -21.01 -2.45 -4.10
N LEU A 1102 -20.13 -2.29 -5.09
CA LEU A 1102 -19.87 -1.03 -5.79
C LEU A 1102 -19.88 -1.31 -7.31
N ASP A 1103 -20.60 -0.52 -8.11
CA ASP A 1103 -20.56 -0.65 -9.57
C ASP A 1103 -19.34 0.09 -10.17
N ASN A 1104 -18.31 -0.67 -10.52
CA ASN A 1104 -17.11 -0.18 -11.23
C ASN A 1104 -17.00 -0.73 -12.66
N THR A 1105 -18.11 -1.19 -13.25
CA THR A 1105 -18.08 -1.91 -14.53
C THR A 1105 -18.02 -1.00 -15.75
N SER A 1106 -18.50 0.23 -15.64
CA SER A 1106 -18.59 1.17 -16.76
C SER A 1106 -18.18 2.58 -16.35
N LYS A 1107 -17.70 3.35 -17.33
CA LYS A 1107 -17.41 4.78 -17.15
C LYS A 1107 -18.73 5.53 -16.97
N LEU A 1108 -18.67 6.64 -16.24
CA LEU A 1108 -19.82 7.52 -16.10
C LEU A 1108 -20.17 8.20 -17.44
N PRO A 1109 -21.46 8.42 -17.75
CA PRO A 1109 -21.93 8.85 -19.07
C PRO A 1109 -21.47 10.25 -19.52
N ASP A 1110 -20.99 11.10 -18.60
CA ASP A 1110 -20.48 12.45 -18.90
C ASP A 1110 -18.94 12.53 -18.72
N PHE A 1111 -18.23 11.40 -18.72
CA PHE A 1111 -16.75 11.37 -18.67
C PHE A 1111 -16.18 11.40 -20.09
N LYS A 1112 -15.73 12.58 -20.54
CA LYS A 1112 -15.11 12.79 -21.87
C LYS A 1112 -13.59 12.76 -21.80
N SER A 1113 -12.98 13.34 -20.76
CA SER A 1113 -11.53 13.36 -20.59
C SER A 1113 -11.14 13.70 -19.15
N ILE A 1114 -10.01 13.16 -18.67
CA ILE A 1114 -9.45 13.51 -17.37
C ILE A 1114 -9.17 15.01 -17.24
N ASP A 1115 -9.07 15.78 -18.34
CA ASP A 1115 -8.83 17.24 -18.34
C ASP A 1115 -10.07 18.10 -18.59
N ASN A 1116 -11.23 17.51 -18.86
CA ASN A 1116 -12.41 18.28 -19.25
C ASN A 1116 -13.25 18.66 -18.02
N ILE A 1117 -13.47 19.95 -17.78
CA ILE A 1117 -14.28 20.40 -16.64
C ILE A 1117 -15.79 20.39 -16.91
N GLU A 1118 -16.23 20.40 -18.17
CA GLU A 1118 -17.66 20.25 -18.46
C GLU A 1118 -18.24 18.90 -18.00
N ASP A 1119 -17.35 17.94 -17.73
CA ASP A 1119 -17.70 16.62 -17.20
C ASP A 1119 -18.20 16.77 -15.76
N SER A 1120 -19.36 16.17 -15.47
CA SER A 1120 -20.01 16.27 -14.17
C SER A 1120 -19.22 15.57 -13.03
N THR A 1121 -18.21 14.75 -13.35
CA THR A 1121 -17.20 14.25 -12.41
C THR A 1121 -16.00 13.69 -13.19
N ARG A 1122 -14.78 13.87 -12.66
CA ARG A 1122 -13.53 13.39 -13.27
C ARG A 1122 -12.91 12.20 -12.53
N MET A 1123 -13.64 11.60 -11.59
CA MET A 1123 -13.23 10.34 -10.96
C MET A 1123 -13.55 9.17 -11.90
N GLU A 1124 -12.53 8.43 -12.31
CA GLU A 1124 -12.71 7.25 -13.15
C GLU A 1124 -13.36 6.12 -12.34
N GLN A 1125 -14.65 5.86 -12.63
CA GLN A 1125 -15.47 4.88 -11.92
C GLN A 1125 -14.86 3.47 -11.98
N THR A 1126 -14.22 3.13 -13.10
CA THR A 1126 -13.64 1.79 -13.32
C THR A 1126 -12.37 1.50 -12.51
N LEU A 1127 -11.79 2.52 -11.86
CA LEU A 1127 -10.63 2.39 -10.98
C LEU A 1127 -11.01 2.27 -9.50
N LYS A 1128 -12.29 2.46 -9.15
CA LYS A 1128 -12.75 2.30 -7.77
C LYS A 1128 -12.68 0.82 -7.32
N PRO A 1129 -12.44 0.55 -6.03
CA PRO A 1129 -12.49 -0.81 -5.48
C PRO A 1129 -13.85 -1.48 -5.69
N ASP A 1130 -13.89 -2.81 -5.62
CA ASP A 1130 -15.11 -3.60 -5.88
C ASP A 1130 -16.17 -3.52 -4.76
N THR A 1131 -15.88 -2.82 -3.66
CA THR A 1131 -16.78 -2.67 -2.49
C THR A 1131 -16.54 -1.37 -1.73
N THR A 1132 -17.60 -0.76 -1.19
CA THR A 1132 -17.48 0.42 -0.33
C THR A 1132 -16.82 0.11 1.03
N ALA A 1133 -16.81 -1.16 1.44
CA ALA A 1133 -16.20 -1.63 2.68
C ALA A 1133 -14.69 -1.94 2.54
N TRP A 1134 -14.07 -1.65 1.40
CA TRP A 1134 -12.62 -1.81 1.22
C TRP A 1134 -11.88 -1.08 2.33
N GLY A 1135 -10.88 -1.73 2.94
CA GLY A 1135 -10.10 -1.16 4.04
C GLY A 1135 -10.76 -1.26 5.43
N ALA A 1136 -11.93 -1.89 5.55
CA ALA A 1136 -12.42 -2.40 6.84
C ALA A 1136 -11.36 -3.28 7.52
N LEU A 1137 -11.42 -3.44 8.84
CA LEU A 1137 -10.42 -4.22 9.57
C LEU A 1137 -10.39 -5.69 9.13
N GLY A 1138 -11.55 -6.32 8.98
CA GLY A 1138 -11.64 -7.70 8.51
C GLY A 1138 -11.27 -7.87 7.03
N PHE A 1139 -11.22 -6.79 6.25
CA PHE A 1139 -10.90 -6.82 4.83
C PHE A 1139 -9.39 -6.97 4.64
N LEU A 1140 -8.95 -8.06 4.00
CA LEU A 1140 -7.53 -8.27 3.72
C LEU A 1140 -7.07 -7.32 2.61
N THR A 1141 -6.06 -6.49 2.89
CA THR A 1141 -5.42 -5.64 1.88
C THR A 1141 -4.02 -6.12 1.57
N GLN A 1142 -3.48 -5.70 0.43
CA GLN A 1142 -2.08 -5.93 0.09
C GLN A 1142 -1.11 -5.43 1.17
N ALA A 1143 -1.40 -4.28 1.81
CA ALA A 1143 -0.54 -3.72 2.84
C ALA A 1143 -0.40 -4.64 4.07
N ASP A 1144 -1.48 -5.36 4.43
CA ASP A 1144 -1.46 -6.33 5.53
C ASP A 1144 -0.55 -7.53 5.22
N LEU A 1145 -0.59 -8.03 3.99
CA LEU A 1145 0.33 -9.09 3.55
C LEU A 1145 1.77 -8.58 3.52
N LEU A 1146 2.02 -7.40 2.94
CA LEU A 1146 3.36 -6.81 2.87
C LEU A 1146 3.95 -6.50 4.25
N GLN A 1147 3.13 -6.16 5.23
CA GLN A 1147 3.56 -6.07 6.62
C GLN A 1147 4.13 -7.41 7.10
N PHE A 1148 3.41 -8.51 6.81
CA PHE A 1148 3.80 -9.85 7.23
C PHE A 1148 5.01 -10.42 6.47
N ILE A 1149 4.99 -10.44 5.13
CA ILE A 1149 6.03 -11.11 4.32
C ILE A 1149 7.16 -10.19 3.87
N GLY A 1150 6.95 -8.87 3.86
CA GLY A 1150 7.84 -7.88 3.25
C GLY A 1150 9.33 -8.01 3.60
N PRO A 1151 9.72 -8.24 4.87
CA PRO A 1151 11.12 -8.36 5.25
C PRO A 1151 11.82 -9.62 4.74
N ALA A 1152 11.07 -10.63 4.29
CA ALA A 1152 11.61 -11.83 3.67
C ALA A 1152 11.74 -11.70 2.15
N LEU A 1153 11.05 -10.74 1.51
CA LEU A 1153 10.99 -10.63 0.06
C LEU A 1153 12.26 -10.03 -0.56
N SER A 1154 12.61 -10.55 -1.74
CA SER A 1154 13.64 -10.01 -2.63
C SER A 1154 13.18 -10.12 -4.08
N ALA A 1155 13.65 -9.22 -4.96
CA ALA A 1155 13.43 -9.33 -6.40
C ALA A 1155 14.41 -10.30 -7.09
N ARG A 1156 15.39 -10.80 -6.35
CA ARG A 1156 16.48 -11.64 -6.85
C ARG A 1156 16.91 -12.65 -5.80
N SER A 1157 17.62 -13.67 -6.25
CA SER A 1157 18.25 -14.63 -5.35
C SER A 1157 19.76 -14.40 -5.24
N ASP A 1158 20.31 -14.78 -4.09
CA ASP A 1158 21.74 -14.74 -3.81
C ASP A 1158 22.31 -16.12 -3.43
N THR A 1159 21.45 -17.14 -3.33
CA THR A 1159 21.83 -18.54 -3.15
C THR A 1159 21.38 -19.37 -4.35
N PHE A 1160 22.29 -20.15 -4.91
CA PHE A 1160 22.02 -21.01 -6.06
C PHE A 1160 22.56 -22.42 -5.85
N ARG A 1161 21.91 -23.40 -6.49
CA ARG A 1161 22.37 -24.77 -6.59
C ARG A 1161 22.92 -25.00 -7.99
N ILE A 1162 24.16 -25.43 -8.11
CA ILE A 1162 24.77 -25.81 -9.40
C ILE A 1162 24.89 -27.32 -9.44
N ARG A 1163 24.33 -27.95 -10.47
CA ARG A 1163 24.61 -29.35 -10.81
C ARG A 1163 25.40 -29.42 -12.10
N ALA A 1164 26.45 -30.24 -12.09
CA ALA A 1164 27.31 -30.42 -13.26
C ALA A 1164 27.57 -31.91 -13.51
N TYR A 1165 27.68 -32.24 -14.79
CA TYR A 1165 28.00 -33.54 -15.34
C TYR A 1165 29.32 -33.48 -16.10
N GLY A 1166 30.08 -34.57 -16.04
CA GLY A 1166 31.25 -34.77 -16.87
C GLY A 1166 31.35 -36.21 -17.34
N GLU A 1167 31.72 -36.37 -18.62
CA GLU A 1167 32.00 -37.67 -19.21
C GLU A 1167 33.38 -37.73 -19.83
N SER A 1168 33.95 -38.92 -19.84
CA SER A 1168 35.14 -39.25 -20.63
C SER A 1168 34.78 -40.26 -21.71
N ARG A 1169 35.35 -40.11 -22.90
CA ARG A 1169 35.13 -41.02 -24.02
C ARG A 1169 36.39 -41.82 -24.34
N ASP A 1170 36.20 -43.06 -24.77
CA ASP A 1170 37.27 -43.93 -25.26
C ASP A 1170 37.71 -43.54 -26.68
N GLY A 1171 38.74 -44.21 -27.21
CA GLY A 1171 39.26 -43.93 -28.56
C GLY A 1171 38.30 -44.24 -29.71
N ALA A 1172 37.18 -44.93 -29.43
CA ALA A 1172 36.11 -45.24 -30.37
C ALA A 1172 34.89 -44.29 -30.23
N GLY A 1173 34.93 -43.36 -29.26
CA GLY A 1173 33.87 -42.40 -29.00
C GLY A 1173 32.79 -42.87 -28.03
N ASN A 1174 32.93 -44.07 -27.43
CA ASN A 1174 31.99 -44.56 -26.42
C ASN A 1174 32.27 -43.94 -25.05
N ILE A 1175 31.23 -43.79 -24.22
CA ILE A 1175 31.37 -43.25 -22.87
C ILE A 1175 32.11 -44.26 -21.98
N ALA A 1176 33.30 -43.88 -21.52
CA ALA A 1176 34.16 -44.71 -20.67
C ALA A 1176 33.90 -44.51 -19.17
N ALA A 1177 33.51 -43.29 -18.75
CA ALA A 1177 33.09 -42.98 -17.38
C ALA A 1177 32.24 -41.71 -17.35
N LYS A 1178 31.35 -41.62 -16.35
CA LYS A 1178 30.45 -40.49 -16.08
C LYS A 1178 30.58 -40.04 -14.62
N CYS A 1179 30.39 -38.76 -14.35
CA CYS A 1179 30.41 -38.23 -12.99
C CYS A 1179 29.49 -37.02 -12.85
N TYR A 1180 28.87 -36.88 -11.67
CA TYR A 1180 27.97 -35.79 -11.32
C TYR A 1180 28.43 -35.12 -10.03
N CYS A 1181 28.33 -33.80 -9.95
CA CYS A 1181 28.55 -33.05 -8.72
C CYS A 1181 27.51 -31.96 -8.51
N GLU A 1182 27.29 -31.61 -7.25
CA GLU A 1182 26.41 -30.53 -6.82
C GLU A 1182 27.19 -29.57 -5.93
N ALA A 1183 27.01 -28.28 -6.15
CA ALA A 1183 27.50 -27.23 -5.28
C ALA A 1183 26.36 -26.29 -4.91
N VAL A 1184 26.35 -25.80 -3.66
CA VAL A 1184 25.54 -24.66 -3.26
C VAL A 1184 26.47 -23.46 -3.16
N VAL A 1185 26.08 -22.36 -3.79
CA VAL A 1185 26.87 -21.13 -3.87
C VAL A 1185 26.09 -19.97 -3.27
N GLN A 1186 26.78 -19.13 -2.50
CA GLN A 1186 26.21 -17.96 -1.83
C GLN A 1186 26.96 -16.71 -2.28
N ARG A 1187 26.22 -15.65 -2.58
CA ARG A 1187 26.80 -14.34 -2.85
C ARG A 1187 27.31 -13.70 -1.54
N SER A 1188 28.56 -13.26 -1.58
CA SER A 1188 29.29 -12.59 -0.51
C SER A 1188 29.03 -11.08 -0.56
N PRO A 1189 29.13 -10.34 0.57
CA PRO A 1189 29.05 -8.88 0.54
C PRO A 1189 30.26 -8.25 -0.17
N ASN A 1190 31.37 -8.97 -0.26
CA ASN A 1190 32.61 -8.50 -0.89
C ASN A 1190 32.52 -8.51 -2.42
N TYR A 1191 33.11 -7.47 -3.04
CA TYR A 1191 33.33 -7.44 -4.47
C TYR A 1191 34.38 -8.48 -4.91
N VAL A 1192 34.37 -8.86 -6.19
CA VAL A 1192 35.35 -9.81 -6.75
C VAL A 1192 36.76 -9.24 -6.64
N ASP A 1193 36.94 -7.96 -6.98
CA ASP A 1193 38.15 -7.20 -6.72
C ASP A 1193 37.99 -6.43 -5.41
N ILE A 1194 38.79 -6.80 -4.42
CA ILE A 1194 38.75 -6.28 -3.05
C ILE A 1194 39.31 -4.85 -2.89
N SER A 1195 39.82 -4.26 -3.98
CA SER A 1195 40.24 -2.85 -3.97
C SER A 1195 39.07 -1.89 -3.78
N ASP A 1196 37.87 -2.23 -4.28
CA ASP A 1196 36.66 -1.49 -4.00
C ASP A 1196 36.08 -1.92 -2.64
N ASN A 1197 35.78 -0.95 -1.78
CA ASN A 1197 35.04 -1.18 -0.54
C ASN A 1197 33.64 -1.74 -0.85
N THR A 1198 33.10 -2.61 0.00
CA THR A 1198 31.74 -3.17 -0.10
C THR A 1198 30.64 -2.11 -0.22
N LEU A 1199 30.88 -0.91 0.29
CA LEU A 1199 29.97 0.25 0.24
C LEU A 1199 30.04 1.07 -1.05
N THR A 1200 31.02 0.81 -1.93
CA THR A 1200 31.24 1.57 -3.15
C THR A 1200 30.00 1.49 -4.05
N PRO A 1201 29.38 2.61 -4.45
CA PRO A 1201 28.21 2.59 -5.32
C PRO A 1201 28.57 2.14 -6.73
N GLU A 1202 27.60 1.58 -7.46
CA GLU A 1202 27.81 0.98 -8.78
C GLU A 1202 28.45 1.94 -9.81
N SER A 1203 28.15 3.23 -9.72
CA SER A 1203 28.72 4.28 -10.58
C SER A 1203 30.21 4.53 -10.37
N SER A 1204 30.73 4.23 -9.18
CA SER A 1204 32.12 4.45 -8.77
C SER A 1204 32.97 3.19 -8.77
N LEU A 1205 32.40 2.02 -9.12
CA LEU A 1205 33.13 0.76 -9.18
C LEU A 1205 34.22 0.75 -10.26
N ASN A 1206 35.26 -0.01 -10.00
CA ASN A 1206 36.28 -0.32 -11.00
C ASN A 1206 35.71 -1.21 -12.13
N GLU A 1207 36.40 -1.30 -13.26
CA GLU A 1207 35.88 -2.02 -14.45
C GLU A 1207 35.65 -3.52 -14.21
N THR A 1208 36.47 -4.14 -13.36
CA THR A 1208 36.29 -5.54 -12.96
C THR A 1208 34.97 -5.73 -12.21
N ASN A 1209 34.71 -4.89 -11.21
CA ASN A 1209 33.53 -4.97 -10.37
C ASN A 1209 32.26 -4.48 -11.07
N LYS A 1210 32.36 -3.57 -12.05
CA LYS A 1210 31.22 -3.27 -12.94
C LYS A 1210 30.80 -4.48 -13.77
N LYS A 1211 31.75 -5.31 -14.23
CA LYS A 1211 31.46 -6.51 -15.03
C LYS A 1211 31.00 -7.68 -14.17
N PHE A 1212 31.65 -7.93 -13.04
CA PHE A 1212 31.44 -9.15 -12.23
C PHE A 1212 30.75 -8.92 -10.89
N GLY A 1213 30.69 -7.70 -10.35
CA GLY A 1213 30.00 -7.38 -9.11
C GLY A 1213 30.51 -8.13 -7.86
N ARG A 1214 29.58 -8.52 -6.98
CA ARG A 1214 29.86 -9.20 -5.71
C ARG A 1214 30.19 -10.66 -5.90
N ARG A 1215 31.18 -11.16 -5.15
CA ARG A 1215 31.75 -12.51 -5.29
C ARG A 1215 30.76 -13.61 -4.88
N PHE A 1216 30.68 -14.70 -5.64
CA PHE A 1216 30.04 -15.95 -5.21
C PHE A 1216 31.05 -16.91 -4.59
N GLU A 1217 30.66 -17.59 -3.53
CA GLU A 1217 31.48 -18.56 -2.80
C GLU A 1217 30.75 -19.89 -2.69
N ILE A 1218 31.47 -21.00 -2.85
CA ILE A 1218 30.94 -22.35 -2.67
C ILE A 1218 30.83 -22.62 -1.17
N VAL A 1219 29.60 -22.77 -0.66
CA VAL A 1219 29.32 -23.07 0.75
C VAL A 1219 29.18 -24.57 1.01
N SER A 1220 28.81 -25.34 -0.02
CA SER A 1220 28.69 -26.80 0.05
C SER A 1220 29.05 -27.43 -1.28
N PHE A 1221 29.74 -28.57 -1.26
CA PHE A 1221 30.09 -29.34 -2.44
C PHE A 1221 29.96 -30.84 -2.15
N ARG A 1222 29.36 -31.58 -3.09
CA ARG A 1222 29.30 -33.05 -3.04
C ARG A 1222 29.36 -33.69 -4.42
N TRP A 1223 29.84 -34.92 -4.46
CA TRP A 1223 29.70 -35.81 -5.61
C TRP A 1223 28.36 -36.55 -5.51
N LEU A 1224 27.63 -36.65 -6.62
CA LEU A 1224 26.36 -37.36 -6.72
C LEU A 1224 26.55 -38.72 -7.38
N LYS A 1225 25.81 -39.73 -6.92
CA LYS A 1225 25.63 -41.01 -7.62
C LYS A 1225 24.54 -40.87 -8.69
N GLU A 1226 24.56 -41.76 -9.67
CA GLU A 1226 23.55 -41.79 -10.75
C GLU A 1226 22.12 -42.04 -10.21
N GLU A 1227 21.99 -42.81 -9.14
CA GLU A 1227 20.72 -43.06 -8.41
C GLU A 1227 20.12 -41.79 -7.76
N GLU A 1228 20.92 -40.73 -7.64
CA GLU A 1228 20.53 -39.46 -7.03
C GLU A 1228 20.06 -38.44 -8.07
N ILE A 1229 20.17 -38.76 -9.36
CA ILE A 1229 19.79 -37.89 -10.48
C ILE A 1229 18.32 -38.07 -10.78
#